data_AF-A0A4S5BR25-F1
#
_entry.id   AF-A0A4S5BR25-F1
#
_cell.length_a   1.000
_cell.length_b   1.000
_cell.length_c   1.000
_cell.angle_alpha   90.00
_cell.angle_beta   90.00
_cell.angle_gamma   90.00
#
_symmetry.space_group_name_H-M   'P 1'
#
loop_
_entity.id
_entity.type
_entity.pdbx_description
1 polymer ?
#
loop_
_entity_poly.entity_id
_entity_poly.type
_entity_poly.pdbx_seq_one_letter_code
_entity_poly.pdbx_strand_id
1 'polypeptide(L)'
;MSGQPAARLGDAVKGSKIIQGSRTVLIGSQGGVACSECPGGVAKGSPVSVSLGAKVLWGTIDLDFALPGVMPLAWQRQYSSYVNAEHGGACGVFGYGWKSPLELQLLLVDAQAQLFDTSGRVITFEDRLLPGTSLYSPSEDIWLLRGGMLGQPVPAFKPRAASSPSITPPSRSPTASTPQAHDEPVSFVHYIEASDAAHWGAHQRWQHIPAEWVDNPHCIIATSGNGQVLWCFEPKTTAHPLVAAQRWLLTGKRDALGRQQRLHYAAHLPEGQRRLLDAQGHSSDMALPAHMLVAIEDGVGRHYQLHYHCSNAAAATAWQQRQQARERALANDQPPPEWDCSTGHRGQAGWQMDSGIRLSCITLEHSPQVDSPLATQPIALVRYTYSAEGDLSAVYDRSGALVRQFQYANHLMVAHRHRQGPWHRYVYESESEDASANHSPALPGARVRIHTNEQGLSWQFDYQHDRLDPKRTSTLVTDSLGRQERYDYHGLGGLKRLARHTRADGTSIAHTYNGFGHLGSTTNALGHTSYIRRDGQGRVMGTQSAQGLNTQVRYNPLGQLSHTEDAQGIRTDYSYDRYGRLVLTTTTARGMGREQEPLTQRYHYPDPTQEPLIAHLPTTITDARGGNKHLRYNSAGQQTRYSDCSGQSTYWSWDAWGQLSSTSDAQGHSQQHHYDAAGQLLGTELANGQRICNQWSEAGLLTRSWLQDSQGQAIADSVVQLHYDLWGRLTHREQGASSLHMRYDSAGRLIELINENGASSYFDWDVMDRQTQEQGFDGRIQRYQYDAAGQLSAHRDGHAQSPKEHWLYSQYRWSADGQLLQAISSQHSAEGTVQRLQELHYSTGLLSRACSYLQQPGDANPWLQSETLLERDPYGRTSGEIQRLWAQPDSEAPSEPPHHKLAKIKTHPSTNTTSATNTTRWATAYAAGTHSCPPSNTCSTAQATCTAST
;
A
#
# COMPACT_ATOMS: atom_id res chain seq x y z
N MET A 1 -18.19 0.69 -12.23
CA MET A 1 -17.47 -0.30 -11.39
C MET A 1 -15.98 -0.04 -11.54
N SER A 2 -15.34 0.54 -10.52
CA SER A 2 -13.88 0.71 -10.49
C SER A 2 -13.23 -0.67 -10.38
N GLY A 3 -12.35 -1.02 -11.32
CA GLY A 3 -11.59 -2.27 -11.25
C GLY A 3 -10.90 -2.40 -9.90
N GLN A 4 -11.29 -3.38 -9.10
CA GLN A 4 -10.57 -3.70 -7.88
C GLN A 4 -9.20 -4.27 -8.26
N PRO A 5 -8.09 -3.85 -7.62
CA PRO A 5 -6.80 -4.47 -7.85
C PRO A 5 -6.90 -5.96 -7.57
N ALA A 6 -6.35 -6.80 -8.44
CA ALA A 6 -6.25 -8.23 -8.19
C ALA A 6 -5.44 -8.46 -6.90
N ALA A 7 -6.11 -8.94 -5.85
CA ALA A 7 -5.47 -9.34 -4.60
C ALA A 7 -4.44 -10.43 -4.89
N ARG A 8 -3.21 -10.29 -4.37
CA ARG A 8 -2.22 -11.38 -4.38
C ARG A 8 -2.45 -12.23 -3.14
N LEU A 9 -2.22 -13.55 -3.27
CA LEU A 9 -2.20 -14.45 -2.12
C LEU A 9 -1.10 -13.98 -1.15
N GLY A 10 -1.48 -13.35 -0.02
CA GLY A 10 -0.54 -12.78 0.96
C GLY A 10 -0.79 -11.31 1.36
N ASP A 11 -1.72 -10.62 0.71
CA ASP A 11 -2.16 -9.29 1.13
C ASP A 11 -2.99 -9.38 2.43
N ALA A 12 -2.68 -8.55 3.43
CA ALA A 12 -3.50 -8.48 4.64
C ALA A 12 -4.85 -7.84 4.30
N VAL A 13 -5.93 -8.41 4.85
CA VAL A 13 -7.30 -7.91 4.67
C VAL A 13 -7.85 -7.56 6.05
N LYS A 14 -8.43 -6.36 6.20
CA LYS A 14 -9.29 -6.01 7.34
C LYS A 14 -10.62 -5.53 6.78
N GLY A 15 -11.69 -6.28 7.04
CA GLY A 15 -13.05 -5.90 6.62
C GLY A 15 -13.20 -5.67 5.12
N SER A 16 -12.82 -6.64 4.29
CA SER A 16 -13.02 -6.61 2.83
C SER A 16 -12.24 -5.53 2.06
N LYS A 17 -11.35 -4.79 2.74
CA LYS A 17 -10.46 -3.79 2.14
C LYS A 17 -9.03 -4.33 2.14
N ILE A 18 -8.37 -4.33 0.98
CA ILE A 18 -6.93 -4.59 0.87
C ILE A 18 -6.22 -3.47 1.62
N ILE A 19 -5.54 -3.79 2.72
CA ILE A 19 -4.86 -2.80 3.58
C ILE A 19 -3.34 -2.73 3.34
N GLN A 20 -2.80 -3.55 2.44
CA GLN A 20 -1.42 -3.46 1.94
C GLN A 20 -1.35 -3.96 0.50
N GLY A 21 -0.69 -3.21 -0.39
CA GLY A 21 -0.22 -3.74 -1.65
C GLY A 21 1.08 -4.52 -1.45
N SER A 22 1.19 -5.70 -2.09
CA SER A 22 2.42 -6.45 -2.40
C SER A 22 3.58 -6.35 -1.40
N ARG A 23 3.79 -7.42 -0.62
CA ARG A 23 5.00 -7.65 0.19
C ARG A 23 6.30 -7.88 -0.62
N THR A 24 6.28 -7.74 -1.95
CA THR A 24 7.48 -7.80 -2.78
C THR A 24 7.80 -6.41 -3.35
N VAL A 25 8.96 -5.89 -2.91
CA VAL A 25 9.63 -4.60 -3.18
C VAL A 25 9.42 -3.53 -2.10
N LEU A 26 10.29 -3.55 -1.09
CA LEU A 26 10.74 -2.36 -0.36
C LEU A 26 12.26 -2.51 -0.08
N ILE A 27 13.09 -1.84 -0.88
CA ILE A 27 14.10 -0.91 -0.32
C ILE A 27 13.41 0.45 -0.46
N GLY A 28 13.19 1.14 0.66
CA GLY A 28 12.28 2.29 0.72
C GLY A 28 11.19 2.17 1.79
N SER A 29 11.45 1.46 2.90
CA SER A 29 10.67 1.62 4.15
C SER A 29 10.44 3.10 4.38
N GLN A 30 9.21 3.54 4.66
CA GLN A 30 8.80 4.94 4.73
C GLN A 30 9.50 5.82 5.81
N GLY A 31 10.65 5.41 6.35
CA GLY A 31 11.38 6.02 7.46
C GLY A 31 11.86 7.47 7.32
N GLY A 32 12.09 8.00 6.12
CA GLY A 32 12.51 9.40 5.90
C GLY A 32 11.52 10.29 5.14
N VAL A 33 10.41 9.75 4.65
CA VAL A 33 9.14 10.51 4.52
C VAL A 33 8.23 9.91 5.57
N ALA A 34 8.64 10.04 6.83
CA ALA A 34 7.96 9.45 7.96
C ALA A 34 6.46 9.71 7.85
N CYS A 35 5.71 8.62 7.65
CA CYS A 35 4.26 8.50 7.77
C CYS A 35 3.51 9.82 7.51
N SER A 36 3.38 10.22 6.24
CA SER A 36 2.32 11.18 5.86
C SER A 36 0.94 10.52 5.89
N GLU A 37 0.87 9.20 6.07
CA GLU A 37 -0.37 8.54 6.43
C GLU A 37 -0.57 8.63 7.94
N CYS A 38 -1.55 9.43 8.33
CA CYS A 38 -2.25 9.23 9.60
C CYS A 38 -2.63 7.74 9.69
N PRO A 39 -2.68 7.13 10.88
CA PRO A 39 -3.32 5.82 11.03
C PRO A 39 -4.73 5.87 10.42
N GLY A 40 -4.94 5.23 9.27
CA GLY A 40 -6.15 5.40 8.43
C GLY A 40 -5.92 5.88 6.99
N GLY A 41 -4.69 6.29 6.63
CA GLY A 41 -4.25 6.45 5.24
C GLY A 41 -4.64 7.77 4.54
N VAL A 42 -5.30 8.72 5.20
CA VAL A 42 -5.68 10.00 4.59
C VAL A 42 -5.30 11.14 5.52
N ALA A 43 -4.20 11.84 5.23
CA ALA A 43 -3.96 13.17 5.81
C ALA A 43 -4.74 14.22 5.01
N LYS A 44 -5.37 15.18 5.70
CA LYS A 44 -5.98 16.35 5.05
C LYS A 44 -4.90 17.11 4.27
N GLY A 45 -5.27 17.63 3.10
CA GLY A 45 -4.35 18.39 2.26
C GLY A 45 -3.47 17.56 1.34
N SER A 46 -3.62 16.23 1.29
CA SER A 46 -3.00 15.38 0.26
C SER A 46 -3.23 16.01 -1.13
N PRO A 47 -2.18 16.16 -1.96
CA PRO A 47 -0.89 15.48 -1.89
C PRO A 47 0.25 16.34 -1.29
N VAL A 48 -0.07 17.22 -0.33
CA VAL A 48 0.92 17.95 0.50
C VAL A 48 1.17 17.18 1.79
N SER A 49 2.44 17.01 2.15
CA SER A 49 2.83 16.45 3.44
C SER A 49 2.59 17.46 4.55
N VAL A 50 1.68 17.18 5.47
CA VAL A 50 1.40 18.04 6.63
C VAL A 50 2.59 18.15 7.60
N SER A 51 3.51 17.18 7.60
CA SER A 51 4.69 17.18 8.47
C SER A 51 5.84 17.99 7.90
N LEU A 52 6.09 17.87 6.60
CA LEU A 52 7.23 18.50 5.91
C LEU A 52 6.86 19.77 5.16
N GLY A 53 5.57 19.96 4.85
CA GLY A 53 5.09 20.97 3.92
C GLY A 53 5.49 20.73 2.46
N ALA A 54 6.07 19.58 2.15
CA ALA A 54 6.47 19.24 0.81
C ALA A 54 5.29 18.75 -0.04
N LYS A 55 5.23 19.16 -1.30
CA LYS A 55 4.40 18.53 -2.32
C LYS A 55 5.00 17.19 -2.69
N VAL A 56 4.24 16.10 -2.58
CA VAL A 56 4.72 14.75 -2.90
C VAL A 56 3.78 14.08 -3.91
N LEU A 57 4.28 13.44 -4.96
CA LEU A 57 3.51 12.53 -5.82
C LEU A 57 4.12 11.14 -5.78
N TRP A 58 3.30 10.16 -5.45
CA TRP A 58 3.67 8.76 -5.37
C TRP A 58 2.39 7.90 -5.35
N GLY A 59 2.56 6.59 -5.45
CA GLY A 59 1.47 5.63 -5.41
C GLY A 59 0.99 5.20 -6.80
N THR A 60 -0.12 4.48 -6.84
CA THR A 60 -0.61 3.81 -8.05
C THR A 60 -0.99 4.76 -9.18
N ILE A 61 -1.33 6.01 -8.88
CA ILE A 61 -1.65 7.02 -9.90
C ILE A 61 -0.38 7.51 -10.63
N ASP A 62 0.81 7.36 -10.03
CA ASP A 62 2.11 7.70 -10.61
C ASP A 62 2.89 6.46 -11.10
N LEU A 63 2.25 5.29 -11.10
CA LEU A 63 2.73 4.09 -11.79
C LEU A 63 2.47 4.26 -13.29
N ASP A 64 3.53 4.33 -14.09
CA ASP A 64 3.38 4.55 -15.53
C ASP A 64 3.04 3.25 -16.26
N PHE A 65 3.71 2.15 -15.92
CA PHE A 65 3.32 0.81 -16.35
C PHE A 65 3.86 -0.26 -15.41
N ALA A 66 3.17 -1.41 -15.39
CA ALA A 66 3.67 -2.64 -14.82
C ALA A 66 3.11 -3.80 -15.64
N LEU A 67 3.96 -4.75 -16.02
CA LEU A 67 3.54 -5.96 -16.71
C LEU A 67 3.59 -7.14 -15.73
N PRO A 68 2.62 -8.08 -15.78
CA PRO A 68 2.61 -9.23 -14.87
C PRO A 68 3.85 -10.08 -15.09
N GLY A 69 4.39 -10.65 -14.03
CA GLY A 69 5.56 -11.50 -14.13
C GLY A 69 6.15 -11.77 -12.78
N VAL A 70 7.06 -12.72 -12.74
CA VAL A 70 7.96 -12.83 -11.58
C VAL A 70 8.99 -11.73 -11.62
N MET A 71 9.27 -11.13 -10.46
CA MET A 71 10.06 -9.90 -10.36
C MET A 71 9.70 -8.88 -11.47
N PRO A 72 8.43 -8.43 -11.50
CA PRO A 72 7.97 -7.58 -12.58
C PRO A 72 8.68 -6.23 -12.52
N LEU A 73 8.90 -5.62 -13.68
CA LEU A 73 9.27 -4.21 -13.75
C LEU A 73 8.00 -3.37 -13.51
N ALA A 74 7.89 -2.80 -12.32
CA ALA A 74 6.94 -1.73 -12.03
C ALA A 74 7.66 -0.39 -12.19
N TRP A 75 7.39 0.29 -13.30
CA TRP A 75 8.00 1.59 -13.59
C TRP A 75 7.13 2.71 -13.02
N GLN A 76 7.67 3.43 -12.04
CA GLN A 76 6.94 4.42 -11.27
C GLN A 76 7.79 5.67 -11.04
N ARG A 77 7.20 6.84 -11.27
CA ARG A 77 7.83 8.13 -10.94
C ARG A 77 7.47 8.55 -9.52
N GLN A 78 8.40 9.24 -8.86
CA GLN A 78 8.13 9.87 -7.56
C GLN A 78 8.56 11.32 -7.61
N TYR A 79 7.69 12.23 -7.17
CA TYR A 79 8.01 13.65 -7.04
C TYR A 79 8.03 14.04 -5.57
N SER A 80 9.00 14.88 -5.19
CA SER A 80 8.99 15.59 -3.92
C SER A 80 9.58 16.98 -4.07
N SER A 81 8.88 18.00 -3.58
CA SER A 81 9.43 19.36 -3.45
C SER A 81 10.35 19.51 -2.23
N TYR A 82 10.48 18.47 -1.39
CA TYR A 82 11.36 18.50 -0.23
C TYR A 82 12.82 18.57 -0.66
N VAL A 83 13.58 19.41 0.03
CA VAL A 83 15.02 19.54 -0.15
C VAL A 83 15.72 19.10 1.12
N ASN A 84 16.67 18.17 0.99
CA ASN A 84 17.56 17.84 2.08
C ASN A 84 18.60 18.95 2.24
N ALA A 85 18.78 19.45 3.47
CA ALA A 85 19.78 20.47 3.79
C ALA A 85 21.22 20.05 3.44
N GLU A 86 21.52 18.75 3.52
CA GLU A 86 22.85 18.16 3.26
C GLU A 86 23.12 17.86 1.78
N HIS A 87 22.07 17.53 1.00
CA HIS A 87 22.22 17.00 -0.36
C HIS A 87 21.52 17.82 -1.45
N GLY A 88 20.86 18.92 -1.08
CA GLY A 88 20.09 19.76 -2.01
C GLY A 88 18.84 19.09 -2.58
N GLY A 89 18.14 19.80 -3.46
CA GLY A 89 16.97 19.27 -4.16
C GLY A 89 17.38 18.33 -5.29
N ALA A 90 16.77 17.15 -5.39
CA ALA A 90 17.15 16.15 -6.39
C ALA A 90 16.89 16.63 -7.82
N CYS A 91 17.78 16.26 -8.75
CA CYS A 91 17.58 16.39 -10.20
C CYS A 91 17.87 15.04 -10.86
N GLY A 92 16.82 14.25 -11.09
CA GLY A 92 16.92 12.91 -11.66
C GLY A 92 16.76 12.89 -13.19
N VAL A 93 16.55 11.69 -13.75
CA VAL A 93 16.32 11.48 -15.21
C VAL A 93 15.02 12.13 -15.72
N PHE A 94 14.16 12.56 -14.80
CA PHE A 94 12.91 13.27 -15.07
C PHE A 94 12.97 14.77 -14.76
N GLY A 95 14.14 15.30 -14.40
CA GLY A 95 14.31 16.70 -13.97
C GLY A 95 14.17 16.89 -12.47
N TYR A 96 14.00 18.14 -12.05
CA TYR A 96 14.03 18.56 -10.66
C TYR A 96 12.84 18.02 -9.84
N GLY A 97 13.11 17.61 -8.61
CA GLY A 97 12.13 17.04 -7.67
C GLY A 97 11.67 15.64 -8.03
N TRP A 98 11.88 15.17 -9.25
CA TRP A 98 11.54 13.83 -9.70
C TRP A 98 12.65 12.83 -9.46
N LYS A 99 12.24 11.60 -9.14
CA LYS A 99 13.09 10.45 -8.86
C LYS A 99 12.55 9.22 -9.57
N SER A 100 13.46 8.33 -9.93
CA SER A 100 13.13 7.07 -10.61
C SER A 100 13.58 5.87 -9.78
N PRO A 101 12.97 4.68 -9.99
CA PRO A 101 13.39 3.45 -9.31
C PRO A 101 14.81 2.98 -9.68
N LEU A 102 15.46 3.66 -10.64
CA LEU A 102 16.79 3.38 -11.14
C LEU A 102 17.90 4.11 -10.41
N GLU A 103 17.54 5.10 -9.60
CA GLU A 103 18.52 5.96 -8.91
C GLU A 103 19.01 5.33 -7.59
N LEU A 104 18.69 4.04 -7.36
CA LEU A 104 19.24 3.25 -6.27
C LEU A 104 20.76 3.08 -6.47
N GLN A 105 21.54 3.74 -5.63
CA GLN A 105 23.00 3.71 -5.69
C GLN A 105 23.60 3.64 -4.29
N LEU A 106 24.80 3.07 -4.19
CA LEU A 106 25.56 3.02 -2.96
C LEU A 106 26.82 3.88 -3.10
N LEU A 107 27.09 4.70 -2.09
CA LEU A 107 28.32 5.47 -1.96
C LEU A 107 29.10 4.94 -0.77
N LEU A 108 30.31 4.43 -1.04
CA LEU A 108 31.26 4.08 0.02
C LEU A 108 32.21 5.26 0.23
N VAL A 109 32.25 5.78 1.45
CA VAL A 109 33.14 6.87 1.90
C VAL A 109 34.12 6.29 2.93
N ASP A 110 35.23 6.98 3.21
CA ASP A 110 36.32 6.46 4.06
C ASP A 110 35.88 5.90 5.43
N ALA A 111 34.83 6.45 6.05
CA ALA A 111 34.33 6.04 7.37
C ALA A 111 32.88 5.51 7.39
N GLN A 112 32.13 5.60 6.30
CA GLN A 112 30.68 5.32 6.28
C GLN A 112 30.22 4.73 4.95
N ALA A 113 29.06 4.06 4.95
CA ALA A 113 28.36 3.67 3.73
C ALA A 113 27.03 4.43 3.64
N GLN A 114 26.67 4.89 2.43
CA GLN A 114 25.44 5.62 2.18
C GLN A 114 24.65 4.96 1.06
N LEU A 115 23.44 4.52 1.37
CA LEU A 115 22.49 3.98 0.38
C LEU A 115 21.50 5.06 -0.01
N PHE A 116 21.55 5.48 -1.27
CA PHE A 116 20.57 6.38 -1.86
C PHE A 116 19.42 5.53 -2.37
N ASP A 117 18.25 5.63 -1.75
CA ASP A 117 17.10 4.83 -2.14
C ASP A 117 16.36 5.41 -3.36
N THR A 118 15.37 4.67 -3.86
CA THR A 118 14.55 5.05 -5.02
C THR A 118 13.65 6.25 -4.76
N SER A 119 13.44 6.62 -3.50
CA SER A 119 12.77 7.85 -3.09
C SER A 119 13.77 8.99 -2.86
N GLY A 120 15.05 8.77 -3.17
CA GLY A 120 16.19 9.68 -3.06
C GLY A 120 16.40 10.19 -1.65
N ARG A 121 16.14 9.35 -0.67
CA ARG A 121 16.62 9.52 0.71
C ARG A 121 17.98 8.85 0.82
N VAL A 122 18.77 9.31 1.77
CA VAL A 122 20.08 8.73 2.08
C VAL A 122 19.97 7.98 3.39
N ILE A 123 20.26 6.69 3.34
CA ILE A 123 20.36 5.82 4.50
C ILE A 123 21.84 5.69 4.81
N THR A 124 22.25 6.33 5.90
CA THR A 124 23.65 6.34 6.36
C THR A 124 23.89 5.20 7.32
N PHE A 125 24.95 4.44 7.06
CA PHE A 125 25.51 3.45 7.97
C PHE A 125 26.79 4.06 8.55
N GLU A 126 26.84 4.17 9.88
CA GLU A 126 27.91 4.88 10.61
C GLU A 126 29.28 4.23 10.46
N ASP A 127 29.32 2.97 10.04
CA ASP A 127 30.53 2.19 9.84
C ASP A 127 30.90 2.04 8.35
N ARG A 128 32.20 1.83 8.10
CA ARG A 128 32.72 1.50 6.78
C ARG A 128 32.39 0.06 6.38
N LEU A 129 31.85 -0.13 5.18
CA LEU A 129 31.62 -1.46 4.61
C LEU A 129 32.89 -2.07 3.98
N LEU A 130 33.58 -2.93 4.72
CA LEU A 130 34.80 -3.64 4.30
C LEU A 130 34.50 -4.98 3.61
N PRO A 131 35.40 -5.51 2.76
CA PRO A 131 35.26 -6.87 2.21
C PRO A 131 35.04 -7.91 3.32
N GLY A 132 34.07 -8.80 3.13
CA GLY A 132 33.71 -9.87 4.07
C GLY A 132 32.88 -9.43 5.28
N THR A 133 32.51 -8.16 5.37
CA THR A 133 31.72 -7.61 6.48
C THR A 133 30.27 -7.32 6.09
N SER A 134 29.42 -7.09 7.10
CA SER A 134 28.02 -6.71 6.94
C SER A 134 27.65 -5.56 7.85
N LEU A 135 26.76 -4.68 7.39
CA LEU A 135 26.14 -3.61 8.18
C LEU A 135 24.62 -3.81 8.23
N TYR A 136 23.98 -3.39 9.32
CA TYR A 136 22.52 -3.45 9.48
C TYR A 136 21.98 -2.13 9.99
N SER A 137 20.90 -1.65 9.37
CA SER A 137 20.12 -0.52 9.85
C SER A 137 18.84 -1.03 10.52
N PRO A 138 18.70 -0.95 11.85
CA PRO A 138 17.51 -1.41 12.57
C PRO A 138 16.26 -0.56 12.29
N SER A 139 16.44 0.73 11.98
CA SER A 139 15.33 1.65 11.69
C SER A 139 14.75 1.45 10.29
N GLU A 140 15.58 1.05 9.33
CA GLU A 140 15.18 0.80 7.94
C GLU A 140 15.00 -0.69 7.62
N ASP A 141 15.38 -1.58 8.55
CA ASP A 141 15.42 -3.04 8.38
C ASP A 141 16.17 -3.47 7.10
N ILE A 142 17.36 -2.89 6.88
CA ILE A 142 18.21 -3.14 5.69
C ILE A 142 19.59 -3.63 6.11
N TRP A 143 20.04 -4.70 5.46
CA TRP A 143 21.40 -5.23 5.51
C TRP A 143 22.20 -4.77 4.28
N LEU A 144 23.46 -4.43 4.49
CA LEU A 144 24.48 -4.34 3.45
C LEU A 144 25.51 -5.43 3.69
N LEU A 145 25.76 -6.27 2.68
CA LEU A 145 26.69 -7.39 2.72
C LEU A 145 27.73 -7.17 1.62
N ARG A 146 29.02 -7.18 1.95
CA ARG A 146 30.08 -7.04 0.94
C ARG A 146 30.87 -8.33 0.80
N GLY A 147 30.94 -8.87 -0.42
CA GLY A 147 31.70 -10.09 -0.69
C GLY A 147 33.22 -9.92 -0.50
N GLY A 148 33.95 -11.01 -0.71
CA GLY A 148 35.40 -11.11 -0.49
C GLY A 148 35.75 -11.35 0.97
N MET A 149 37.04 -11.55 1.27
CA MET A 149 37.49 -11.82 2.65
C MET A 149 38.04 -10.58 3.34
N LEU A 150 37.92 -10.55 4.67
CA LEU A 150 38.53 -9.51 5.51
C LEU A 150 40.05 -9.47 5.25
N GLY A 151 40.59 -8.30 4.93
CA GLY A 151 42.01 -8.13 4.65
C GLY A 151 42.46 -8.47 3.22
N GLN A 152 41.55 -8.84 2.29
CA GLN A 152 41.89 -8.88 0.87
C GLN A 152 42.32 -7.48 0.38
N PRO A 153 43.43 -7.37 -0.37
CA PRO A 153 43.89 -6.09 -0.89
C PRO A 153 42.87 -5.56 -1.91
N VAL A 154 42.12 -4.54 -1.49
CA VAL A 154 41.50 -3.58 -2.40
C VAL A 154 42.58 -2.52 -2.66
N PRO A 155 42.84 -2.07 -3.91
CA PRO A 155 43.92 -1.13 -4.19
C PRO A 155 43.87 0.07 -3.21
N ALA A 156 44.93 0.24 -2.43
CA ALA A 156 44.88 1.00 -1.19
C ALA A 156 45.01 2.52 -1.39
N PHE A 157 44.08 3.23 -0.73
CA PHE A 157 44.17 4.62 -0.30
C PHE A 157 45.30 4.75 0.75
N LYS A 158 46.24 5.69 0.57
CA LYS A 158 47.22 6.08 1.59
C LYS A 158 46.75 7.36 2.28
N PRO A 159 46.40 7.35 3.58
CA PRO A 159 46.13 8.59 4.28
C PRO A 159 47.41 9.41 4.39
N ARG A 160 47.34 10.68 3.97
CA ARG A 160 48.43 11.64 4.16
C ARG A 160 48.49 12.02 5.64
N ALA A 161 49.63 11.76 6.26
CA ALA A 161 49.91 12.11 7.66
C ALA A 161 49.61 13.59 7.93
N ALA A 162 48.78 13.86 8.94
CA ALA A 162 48.60 15.18 9.50
C ALA A 162 49.95 15.62 10.10
N SER A 163 50.50 16.70 9.55
CA SER A 163 51.64 17.41 10.16
C SER A 163 51.06 18.47 11.09
N SER A 164 51.02 18.17 12.38
CA SER A 164 50.84 19.19 13.43
C SER A 164 52.19 19.43 14.12
N PRO A 165 52.61 20.68 14.36
CA PRO A 165 53.89 20.99 14.96
C PRO A 165 53.88 20.69 16.46
N SER A 166 55.02 20.18 16.93
CA SER A 166 55.33 19.79 18.30
C SER A 166 55.25 20.94 19.30
N ILE A 167 54.53 20.75 20.40
CA ILE A 167 54.74 21.48 21.66
C ILE A 167 55.26 20.46 22.69
N THR A 168 56.45 20.73 23.22
CA THR A 168 57.14 19.95 24.24
C THR A 168 56.59 20.29 25.64
N PRO A 169 56.34 19.32 26.54
CA PRO A 169 56.10 19.60 27.95
C PRO A 169 57.40 19.45 28.77
N PRO A 170 57.60 20.19 29.88
CA PRO A 170 58.72 19.95 30.78
C PRO A 170 58.40 18.87 31.83
N SER A 171 59.49 18.28 32.30
CA SER A 171 59.61 17.11 33.16
C SER A 171 59.33 17.36 34.64
N ARG A 172 58.89 16.30 35.35
CA ARG A 172 59.37 15.93 36.71
C ARG A 172 58.83 14.56 37.14
N SER A 173 59.68 13.81 37.84
CA SER A 173 59.46 12.52 38.51
C SER A 173 60.00 12.63 39.96
N PRO A 174 59.86 11.64 40.87
CA PRO A 174 58.71 10.77 41.22
C PRO A 174 58.51 10.63 42.77
N THR A 175 57.64 9.69 43.18
CA THR A 175 57.50 9.00 44.50
C THR A 175 56.52 9.53 45.57
N ALA A 176 55.41 8.81 45.83
CA ALA A 176 55.23 7.84 46.95
C ALA A 176 53.74 7.58 47.32
N SER A 177 53.38 6.28 47.37
CA SER A 177 52.36 5.56 48.20
C SER A 177 50.84 5.91 48.20
N THR A 178 50.05 4.90 47.82
CA THR A 178 48.59 4.61 47.89
C THR A 178 48.02 4.53 49.35
N PRO A 179 46.67 4.41 49.65
CA PRO A 179 45.63 3.62 48.95
C PRO A 179 44.17 4.16 48.84
N GLN A 180 43.48 3.67 47.78
CA GLN A 180 42.07 3.25 47.62
C GLN A 180 40.87 4.11 48.12
N ALA A 181 39.98 4.46 47.18
CA ALA A 181 38.55 4.09 47.20
C ALA A 181 37.93 4.21 45.78
N HIS A 182 37.03 3.29 45.46
CA HIS A 182 36.43 3.00 44.16
C HIS A 182 35.48 4.09 43.63
N ASP A 183 35.60 4.42 42.33
CA ASP A 183 34.47 4.57 41.39
C ASP A 183 35.02 4.88 39.98
N GLU A 184 34.82 3.95 39.02
CA GLU A 184 35.00 4.22 37.59
C GLU A 184 33.68 3.99 36.83
N PRO A 185 33.32 4.87 35.87
CA PRO A 185 32.34 4.54 34.84
C PRO A 185 32.97 3.61 33.79
N VAL A 186 32.40 2.41 33.63
CA VAL A 186 32.84 1.43 32.63
C VAL A 186 32.51 1.94 31.22
N SER A 187 33.51 2.45 30.51
CA SER A 187 33.48 2.60 29.06
C SER A 187 33.66 1.23 28.40
N PHE A 188 32.57 0.62 27.93
CA PHE A 188 32.65 -0.54 27.04
C PHE A 188 33.05 -0.09 25.63
N VAL A 189 34.35 0.01 25.37
CA VAL A 189 34.89 -0.08 24.02
C VAL A 189 35.29 -1.53 23.80
N HIS A 190 34.40 -2.32 23.18
CA HIS A 190 34.80 -3.61 22.64
C HIS A 190 35.63 -3.35 21.37
N TYR A 191 36.95 -3.42 21.49
CA TYR A 191 37.80 -3.79 20.37
C TYR A 191 37.54 -5.27 20.07
N ILE A 192 36.83 -5.55 18.98
CA ILE A 192 36.78 -6.89 18.40
C ILE A 192 38.13 -7.10 17.71
N GLU A 193 38.93 -8.04 18.21
CA GLU A 193 40.11 -8.52 17.49
C GLU A 193 39.66 -9.13 16.15
N ALA A 194 40.35 -8.77 15.07
CA ALA A 194 39.97 -9.04 13.67
C ALA A 194 39.97 -10.53 13.28
N SER A 195 40.18 -11.48 14.19
CA SER A 195 40.18 -12.92 13.94
C SER A 195 38.84 -13.61 14.18
N ASP A 196 37.87 -12.97 14.86
CA ASP A 196 36.62 -13.64 15.27
C ASP A 196 35.34 -13.08 14.61
N ALA A 197 35.45 -12.07 13.74
CA ALA A 197 34.31 -11.63 12.93
C ALA A 197 34.08 -12.64 11.79
N ALA A 198 33.30 -13.69 12.06
CA ALA A 198 32.95 -14.69 11.07
C ALA A 198 32.39 -14.04 9.79
N HIS A 199 32.94 -14.41 8.64
CA HIS A 199 32.48 -13.98 7.33
C HIS A 199 30.95 -14.14 7.22
N TRP A 200 30.23 -13.09 6.82
CA TRP A 200 28.76 -13.12 6.82
C TRP A 200 28.23 -14.30 5.99
N GLY A 201 28.90 -14.68 4.90
CA GLY A 201 28.53 -15.82 4.04
C GLY A 201 28.48 -17.18 4.74
N ALA A 202 29.10 -17.34 5.92
CA ALA A 202 29.00 -18.56 6.72
C ALA A 202 27.70 -18.65 7.52
N HIS A 203 26.99 -17.53 7.70
CA HIS A 203 25.77 -17.48 8.50
C HIS A 203 24.62 -18.18 7.78
N GLN A 204 23.87 -19.04 8.48
CA GLN A 204 22.78 -19.86 7.92
C GLN A 204 21.76 -19.04 7.11
N ARG A 205 21.49 -17.79 7.54
CA ARG A 205 20.58 -16.86 6.87
C ARG A 205 20.95 -16.57 5.41
N TRP A 206 22.24 -16.64 5.06
CA TRP A 206 22.76 -16.18 3.76
C TRP A 206 23.19 -17.32 2.85
N GLN A 207 22.90 -18.58 3.21
CA GLN A 207 23.30 -19.76 2.42
C GLN A 207 22.62 -19.85 1.04
N HIS A 208 21.51 -19.13 0.82
CA HIS A 208 20.88 -19.02 -0.50
C HIS A 208 21.59 -18.02 -1.42
N ILE A 209 22.52 -17.23 -0.89
CA ILE A 209 23.32 -16.29 -1.69
C ILE A 209 24.41 -17.08 -2.42
N PRO A 210 24.55 -16.91 -3.75
CA PRO A 210 25.53 -17.66 -4.53
C PRO A 210 26.98 -17.38 -4.11
N ALA A 211 27.82 -18.42 -4.13
CA ALA A 211 29.24 -18.31 -3.78
C ALA A 211 29.96 -17.26 -4.63
N GLU A 212 29.59 -17.11 -5.91
CA GLU A 212 30.19 -16.10 -6.79
C GLU A 212 30.01 -14.65 -6.29
N TRP A 213 28.99 -14.37 -5.48
CA TRP A 213 28.76 -13.05 -4.89
C TRP A 213 29.40 -12.93 -3.51
N VAL A 214 29.38 -14.03 -2.74
CA VAL A 214 29.99 -14.13 -1.41
C VAL A 214 31.51 -13.92 -1.52
N ASP A 215 32.15 -14.49 -2.54
CA ASP A 215 33.61 -14.46 -2.70
C ASP A 215 34.13 -13.21 -3.43
N ASN A 216 33.24 -12.41 -4.04
CA ASN A 216 33.62 -11.28 -4.88
C ASN A 216 33.65 -9.94 -4.13
N PRO A 217 34.84 -9.32 -3.92
CA PRO A 217 34.96 -8.02 -3.22
C PRO A 217 34.40 -6.83 -4.00
N HIS A 218 34.07 -7.02 -5.28
CA HIS A 218 33.38 -6.08 -6.17
C HIS A 218 31.88 -6.31 -6.26
N CYS A 219 31.31 -7.12 -5.36
CA CYS A 219 29.88 -7.31 -5.21
C CYS A 219 29.42 -6.80 -3.83
N ILE A 220 28.46 -5.89 -3.82
CA ILE A 220 27.74 -5.49 -2.60
C ILE A 220 26.28 -5.85 -2.76
N ILE A 221 25.72 -6.48 -1.74
CA ILE A 221 24.33 -6.89 -1.70
C ILE A 221 23.62 -6.04 -0.64
N ALA A 222 22.59 -5.31 -1.04
CA ALA A 222 21.59 -4.84 -0.09
C ALA A 222 20.47 -5.86 0.02
N THR A 223 19.86 -6.01 1.19
CA THR A 223 18.65 -6.83 1.37
C THR A 223 17.84 -6.38 2.58
N SER A 224 16.51 -6.57 2.54
CA SER A 224 15.64 -6.31 3.70
C SER A 224 15.86 -7.36 4.80
N GLY A 225 15.36 -7.12 6.01
CA GLY A 225 15.55 -8.01 7.17
C GLY A 225 15.14 -9.48 6.96
N ASN A 226 14.26 -9.76 6.00
CA ASN A 226 13.84 -11.12 5.62
C ASN A 226 14.81 -11.84 4.66
N GLY A 227 15.78 -11.13 4.07
CA GLY A 227 16.79 -11.70 3.18
C GLY A 227 16.30 -12.25 1.83
N GLN A 228 15.03 -12.06 1.47
CA GLN A 228 14.42 -12.80 0.34
C GLN A 228 14.73 -12.20 -1.03
N VAL A 229 14.87 -10.87 -1.11
CA VAL A 229 15.24 -10.15 -2.33
C VAL A 229 16.60 -9.52 -2.09
N LEU A 230 17.52 -9.75 -3.01
CA LEU A 230 18.90 -9.30 -3.01
C LEU A 230 19.05 -8.25 -4.10
N TRP A 231 19.62 -7.11 -3.75
CA TRP A 231 19.94 -6.03 -4.69
C TRP A 231 21.46 -6.00 -4.85
N CYS A 232 21.95 -6.33 -6.05
CA CYS A 232 23.37 -6.45 -6.34
C CYS A 232 23.92 -5.13 -6.88
N PHE A 233 25.01 -4.66 -6.29
CA PHE A 233 25.73 -3.45 -6.69
C PHE A 233 27.16 -3.79 -7.10
N GLU A 234 27.61 -3.15 -8.17
CA GLU A 234 28.98 -3.25 -8.69
C GLU A 234 29.61 -1.86 -8.80
N PRO A 235 30.95 -1.75 -8.69
CA PRO A 235 31.63 -0.46 -8.73
C PRO A 235 31.54 0.16 -10.14
N LYS A 236 31.22 1.46 -10.21
CA LYS A 236 31.15 2.20 -11.49
C LYS A 236 32.48 2.19 -12.25
N THR A 237 33.60 2.23 -11.52
CA THR A 237 34.98 2.17 -12.03
C THR A 237 35.88 1.51 -11.00
N THR A 238 37.06 1.05 -11.42
CA THR A 238 38.15 0.71 -10.50
C THR A 238 38.51 1.94 -9.64
N ALA A 239 38.72 1.73 -8.34
CA ALA A 239 38.96 2.82 -7.40
C ALA A 239 40.28 3.54 -7.72
N HIS A 240 40.22 4.86 -7.95
CA HIS A 240 41.41 5.70 -8.11
C HIS A 240 41.86 6.21 -6.74
N PRO A 241 43.17 6.24 -6.41
CA PRO A 241 43.66 6.57 -5.06
C PRO A 241 43.28 7.96 -4.54
N LEU A 242 42.88 8.89 -5.42
CA LEU A 242 42.45 10.26 -5.07
C LEU A 242 40.93 10.41 -4.92
N VAL A 243 40.17 9.33 -5.05
CA VAL A 243 38.70 9.35 -4.93
C VAL A 243 38.30 8.98 -3.50
N ALA A 244 37.93 9.98 -2.71
CA ALA A 244 37.45 9.80 -1.32
C ALA A 244 36.11 9.06 -1.20
N ALA A 245 35.37 8.89 -2.31
CA ALA A 245 34.08 8.20 -2.30
C ALA A 245 33.84 7.39 -3.60
N GLN A 246 33.66 6.08 -3.48
CA GLN A 246 33.41 5.19 -4.61
C GLN A 246 31.90 4.97 -4.80
N ARG A 247 31.40 5.18 -6.02
CA ARG A 247 30.00 4.93 -6.40
C ARG A 247 29.81 3.51 -6.92
N TRP A 248 28.73 2.89 -6.49
CA TRP A 248 28.32 1.54 -6.84
C TRP A 248 26.90 1.57 -7.39
N LEU A 249 26.71 0.96 -8.55
CA LEU A 249 25.46 0.99 -9.32
C LEU A 249 24.73 -0.34 -9.18
N LEU A 250 23.40 -0.30 -9.11
CA LEU A 250 22.56 -1.50 -9.04
C LEU A 250 22.62 -2.26 -10.38
N THR A 251 23.26 -3.43 -10.45
CA THR A 251 23.34 -4.23 -11.68
C THR A 251 22.21 -5.25 -11.82
N GLY A 252 21.55 -5.58 -10.72
CA GLY A 252 20.42 -6.49 -10.77
C GLY A 252 19.77 -6.72 -9.43
N LYS A 253 18.64 -7.43 -9.49
CA LYS A 253 17.97 -7.99 -8.33
C LYS A 253 17.90 -9.50 -8.50
N ARG A 254 17.92 -10.23 -7.39
CA ARG A 254 17.73 -11.68 -7.37
C ARG A 254 16.94 -12.08 -6.14
N ASP A 255 16.09 -13.09 -6.24
CA ASP A 255 15.42 -13.65 -5.07
C ASP A 255 15.93 -15.04 -4.68
N ALA A 256 15.47 -15.53 -3.52
CA ALA A 256 15.83 -16.83 -2.97
C ALA A 256 15.42 -18.04 -3.87
N LEU A 257 14.58 -17.82 -4.89
CA LEU A 257 14.19 -18.86 -5.85
C LEU A 257 15.05 -18.82 -7.13
N GLY A 258 16.07 -17.95 -7.17
CA GLY A 258 17.00 -17.84 -8.30
C GLY A 258 16.48 -16.99 -9.46
N ARG A 259 15.32 -16.35 -9.32
CA ARG A 259 14.78 -15.44 -10.34
C ARG A 259 15.55 -14.13 -10.28
N GLN A 260 15.74 -13.47 -11.43
CA GLN A 260 16.59 -12.29 -11.53
C GLN A 260 15.99 -11.20 -12.43
N GLN A 261 16.28 -9.95 -12.10
CA GLN A 261 16.10 -8.79 -12.96
C GLN A 261 17.48 -8.19 -13.20
N ARG A 262 17.82 -7.89 -14.45
CA ARG A 262 19.14 -7.32 -14.82
C ARG A 262 19.00 -5.91 -15.34
N LEU A 263 19.99 -5.08 -15.01
CA LEU A 263 20.07 -3.68 -15.36
C LEU A 263 21.33 -3.46 -16.20
N HIS A 264 21.16 -2.93 -17.41
CA HIS A 264 22.24 -2.71 -18.37
C HIS A 264 22.55 -1.22 -18.49
N TYR A 265 23.80 -0.85 -18.22
CA TYR A 265 24.28 0.53 -18.25
C TYR A 265 25.02 0.86 -19.55
N ALA A 266 25.02 2.14 -19.92
CA ALA A 266 25.69 2.65 -21.11
C ALA A 266 27.20 2.34 -21.15
N ALA A 267 27.85 2.12 -19.99
CA ALA A 267 29.24 1.68 -19.89
C ALA A 267 29.54 0.39 -20.67
N HIS A 268 28.54 -0.47 -20.88
CA HIS A 268 28.68 -1.72 -21.61
C HIS A 268 28.39 -1.58 -23.11
N LEU A 269 27.90 -0.41 -23.56
CA LEU A 269 27.70 -0.13 -24.98
C LEU A 269 29.03 0.30 -25.64
N PRO A 270 29.30 -0.12 -26.89
CA PRO A 270 30.36 0.45 -27.71
C PRO A 270 30.23 1.97 -27.81
N GLU A 271 31.34 2.69 -27.86
CA GLU A 271 31.38 4.16 -27.81
C GLU A 271 30.51 4.83 -28.91
N GLY A 272 30.48 4.24 -30.12
CA GLY A 272 29.63 4.70 -31.22
C GLY A 272 28.12 4.53 -31.00
N GLN A 273 27.70 3.67 -30.07
CA GLN A 273 26.29 3.40 -29.73
C GLN A 273 25.81 4.21 -28.51
N ARG A 274 26.67 5.03 -27.91
CA ARG A 274 26.30 5.90 -26.78
C ARG A 274 25.72 7.24 -27.22
N ARG A 275 25.33 7.45 -28.47
CA ARG A 275 24.87 8.78 -28.91
C ARG A 275 23.46 9.09 -28.39
N LEU A 276 23.31 10.28 -27.82
CA LEU A 276 22.01 10.82 -27.41
C LEU A 276 21.19 11.24 -28.64
N LEU A 277 19.87 11.19 -28.52
CA LEU A 277 18.99 11.87 -29.46
C LEU A 277 18.84 13.35 -29.07
N ASP A 278 18.72 14.24 -30.05
CA ASP A 278 18.29 15.62 -29.81
C ASP A 278 16.79 15.68 -29.48
N ALA A 279 16.28 16.88 -29.17
CA ALA A 279 14.86 17.06 -28.84
C ALA A 279 13.91 16.72 -30.01
N GLN A 280 14.43 16.65 -31.24
CA GLN A 280 13.72 16.34 -32.48
C GLN A 280 13.90 14.87 -32.91
N GLY A 281 14.66 14.06 -32.16
CA GLY A 281 14.89 12.64 -32.41
C GLY A 281 16.07 12.33 -33.34
N HIS A 282 16.90 13.29 -33.72
CA HIS A 282 18.11 13.05 -34.50
C HIS A 282 19.31 12.70 -33.61
N SER A 283 20.30 11.99 -34.16
CA SER A 283 21.54 11.69 -33.43
C SER A 283 22.28 12.99 -33.11
N SER A 284 22.48 13.26 -31.82
CA SER A 284 23.31 14.36 -31.34
C SER A 284 24.78 13.95 -31.25
N ASP A 285 25.68 14.95 -31.28
CA ASP A 285 27.12 14.76 -31.06
C ASP A 285 27.47 14.47 -29.58
N MET A 286 26.49 14.54 -28.67
CA MET A 286 26.70 14.25 -27.25
C MET A 286 26.55 12.77 -26.95
N ALA A 287 27.47 12.25 -26.12
CA ALA A 287 27.44 10.88 -25.65
C ALA A 287 26.69 10.74 -24.33
N LEU A 288 25.88 9.69 -24.22
CA LEU A 288 25.20 9.23 -23.03
C LEU A 288 26.24 8.82 -21.97
N PRO A 289 26.12 9.34 -20.73
CA PRO A 289 27.04 9.00 -19.67
C PRO A 289 27.06 7.51 -19.34
N ALA A 290 28.24 6.97 -19.04
CA ALA A 290 28.44 5.53 -18.81
C ALA A 290 27.57 4.93 -17.68
N HIS A 291 27.11 5.75 -16.73
CA HIS A 291 26.28 5.34 -15.59
C HIS A 291 24.77 5.44 -15.84
N MET A 292 24.34 5.87 -17.03
CA MET A 292 22.92 5.88 -17.39
C MET A 292 22.47 4.47 -17.72
N LEU A 293 21.32 4.08 -17.18
CA LEU A 293 20.69 2.81 -17.49
C LEU A 293 20.06 2.86 -18.87
N VAL A 294 20.40 1.92 -19.74
CA VAL A 294 19.90 1.88 -21.13
C VAL A 294 18.91 0.75 -21.36
N ALA A 295 18.99 -0.34 -20.60
CA ALA A 295 18.06 -1.45 -20.75
C ALA A 295 17.82 -2.22 -19.45
N ILE A 296 16.70 -2.94 -19.39
CA ILE A 296 16.30 -3.79 -18.28
C ILE A 296 15.80 -5.13 -18.82
N GLU A 297 16.20 -6.21 -18.18
CA GLU A 297 15.60 -7.54 -18.35
C GLU A 297 14.81 -7.90 -17.09
N ASP A 298 13.53 -8.24 -17.20
CA ASP A 298 12.75 -8.71 -16.04
C ASP A 298 12.84 -10.22 -15.81
N GLY A 299 12.23 -10.70 -14.71
CA GLY A 299 12.33 -12.10 -14.31
C GLY A 299 11.63 -13.10 -15.24
N VAL A 300 10.83 -12.63 -16.21
CA VAL A 300 10.23 -13.48 -17.24
C VAL A 300 11.06 -13.48 -18.53
N GLY A 301 12.03 -12.56 -18.66
CA GLY A 301 12.90 -12.42 -19.84
C GLY A 301 12.45 -11.34 -20.83
N ARG A 302 11.59 -10.39 -20.41
CA ARG A 302 11.23 -9.24 -21.26
C ARG A 302 12.37 -8.22 -21.29
N HIS A 303 12.66 -7.69 -22.48
CA HIS A 303 13.68 -6.66 -22.70
C HIS A 303 13.03 -5.29 -22.87
N TYR A 304 13.37 -4.36 -21.98
CA TYR A 304 12.92 -2.98 -22.00
C TYR A 304 14.09 -2.07 -22.35
N GLN A 305 13.90 -1.21 -23.35
CA GLN A 305 14.90 -0.23 -23.76
C GLN A 305 14.49 1.17 -23.31
N LEU A 306 15.44 1.91 -22.74
CA LEU A 306 15.28 3.27 -22.25
C LEU A 306 15.90 4.25 -23.25
N HIS A 307 15.10 5.20 -23.70
CA HIS A 307 15.50 6.20 -24.70
C HIS A 307 15.67 7.56 -24.03
N TYR A 308 16.79 8.23 -24.32
CA TYR A 308 17.13 9.52 -23.73
C TYR A 308 17.30 10.58 -24.81
N HIS A 309 16.99 11.82 -24.45
CA HIS A 309 17.28 12.98 -25.27
C HIS A 309 17.90 14.11 -24.45
N CYS A 310 18.58 15.02 -25.14
CA CYS A 310 19.02 16.27 -24.53
C CYS A 310 17.89 17.30 -24.56
N SER A 311 17.35 17.62 -23.38
CA SER A 311 16.31 18.65 -23.22
C SER A 311 16.88 20.05 -23.00
N ASN A 312 18.07 20.15 -22.39
CA ASN A 312 18.76 21.40 -22.10
C ASN A 312 20.25 21.27 -22.48
N ALA A 313 20.59 21.71 -23.70
CA ALA A 313 21.94 21.57 -24.26
C ALA A 313 23.00 22.36 -23.47
N ALA A 314 22.64 23.52 -22.92
CA ALA A 314 23.55 24.34 -22.11
C ALA A 314 23.91 23.63 -20.80
N ALA A 315 22.90 23.09 -20.09
CA ALA A 315 23.11 22.29 -18.88
C ALA A 315 23.93 21.02 -19.17
N ALA A 316 23.61 20.31 -20.26
CA ALA A 316 24.33 19.11 -20.67
C ALA A 316 25.80 19.38 -21.02
N THR A 317 26.07 20.47 -21.75
CA THR A 317 27.44 20.89 -22.08
C THR A 317 28.23 21.25 -20.81
N ALA A 318 27.63 22.03 -19.91
CA ALA A 318 28.27 22.41 -18.65
C ALA A 318 28.54 21.18 -17.76
N TRP A 319 27.60 20.23 -17.72
CA TRP A 319 27.76 18.96 -17.03
C TRP A 319 28.90 18.14 -17.61
N GLN A 320 28.96 18.00 -18.94
CA GLN A 320 29.99 17.23 -19.64
C GLN A 320 31.38 17.84 -19.44
N GLN A 321 31.52 19.17 -19.59
CA GLN A 321 32.79 19.87 -19.35
C GLN A 321 33.32 19.64 -17.93
N ARG A 322 32.43 19.62 -16.92
CA ARG A 322 32.83 19.33 -15.54
C ARG A 322 33.22 17.86 -15.34
N GLN A 323 32.52 16.90 -15.96
CA GLN A 323 32.95 15.50 -15.93
C GLN A 323 34.33 15.33 -16.54
N GLN A 324 34.57 15.95 -17.70
CA GLN A 324 35.87 15.92 -18.36
C GLN A 324 36.97 16.59 -17.52
N ALA A 325 36.68 17.72 -16.88
CA ALA A 325 37.63 18.37 -15.98
C ALA A 325 37.98 17.46 -14.77
N ARG A 326 36.99 16.75 -14.22
CA ARG A 326 37.18 15.75 -13.17
C ARG A 326 38.05 14.58 -13.65
N GLU A 327 37.72 14.00 -14.80
CA GLU A 327 38.47 12.88 -15.37
C GLU A 327 39.92 13.29 -15.69
N ARG A 328 40.13 14.49 -16.24
CA ARG A 328 41.48 15.05 -16.46
C ARG A 328 42.24 15.26 -15.16
N ALA A 329 41.59 15.77 -14.12
CA ALA A 329 42.22 15.93 -12.81
C ALA A 329 42.64 14.57 -12.24
N LEU A 330 41.75 13.58 -12.28
CA LEU A 330 42.06 12.21 -11.85
C LEU A 330 43.21 11.60 -12.66
N ALA A 331 43.20 11.73 -13.99
CA ALA A 331 44.25 11.24 -14.87
C ALA A 331 45.62 11.90 -14.61
N ASN A 332 45.63 13.12 -14.08
CA ASN A 332 46.83 13.88 -13.75
C ASN A 332 47.23 13.80 -12.26
N ASP A 333 46.65 12.87 -11.48
CA ASP A 333 46.83 12.77 -10.03
C ASP A 333 46.58 14.08 -9.26
N GLN A 334 45.68 14.91 -9.80
CA GLN A 334 45.22 16.13 -9.13
C GLN A 334 43.92 15.85 -8.37
N PRO A 335 43.73 16.46 -7.19
CA PRO A 335 42.44 16.41 -6.54
C PRO A 335 41.40 16.95 -7.51
N PRO A 336 40.32 16.20 -7.80
CA PRO A 336 39.28 16.71 -8.67
C PRO A 336 38.74 18.02 -8.08
N PRO A 337 38.41 19.02 -8.92
CA PRO A 337 37.82 20.27 -8.44
C PRO A 337 36.66 19.92 -7.52
N GLU A 338 36.68 20.46 -6.28
CA GLU A 338 35.89 20.00 -5.13
C GLU A 338 34.55 19.40 -5.57
N TRP A 339 34.54 18.07 -5.61
CA TRP A 339 33.37 17.28 -5.85
C TRP A 339 33.17 16.47 -4.59
N ASP A 340 32.66 17.13 -3.56
CA ASP A 340 32.29 16.41 -2.37
C ASP A 340 31.00 15.66 -2.66
N CYS A 341 31.13 14.35 -2.93
CA CYS A 341 30.01 13.45 -3.10
C CYS A 341 29.14 13.39 -1.83
N SER A 342 29.68 13.79 -0.67
CA SER A 342 28.97 13.78 0.61
C SER A 342 28.10 15.02 0.84
N THR A 343 28.37 16.16 0.19
CA THR A 343 27.65 17.43 0.42
C THR A 343 26.85 17.94 -0.78
N GLY A 344 26.60 17.12 -1.80
CA GLY A 344 25.70 17.41 -2.93
C GLY A 344 25.68 18.90 -3.32
N HIS A 345 26.73 19.39 -3.98
CA HIS A 345 26.92 20.83 -4.19
C HIS A 345 25.64 21.52 -4.68
N ARG A 346 25.22 22.49 -3.86
CA ARG A 346 24.20 23.49 -4.18
C ARG A 346 24.56 24.12 -5.53
N GLY A 347 23.74 23.91 -6.54
CA GLY A 347 23.67 24.88 -7.64
C GLY A 347 23.32 26.26 -7.08
N GLN A 348 23.43 27.31 -7.90
CA GLN A 348 23.20 28.72 -7.49
C GLN A 348 21.87 29.01 -6.75
N ALA A 349 20.97 28.03 -6.64
CA ALA A 349 19.68 28.13 -5.96
C ALA A 349 19.33 26.95 -5.00
N GLY A 350 20.22 26.02 -4.67
CA GLY A 350 19.92 24.91 -3.73
C GLY A 350 19.37 23.61 -4.35
N TRP A 351 19.20 23.56 -5.68
CA TRP A 351 19.03 22.32 -6.44
C TRP A 351 20.37 21.63 -6.71
N GLN A 352 20.32 20.30 -6.90
CA GLN A 352 21.41 19.54 -7.49
C GLN A 352 21.67 19.98 -8.93
N MET A 353 22.88 19.71 -9.41
CA MET A 353 23.27 20.04 -10.78
C MET A 353 22.44 19.23 -11.80
N ASP A 354 21.95 19.91 -12.83
CA ASP A 354 21.26 19.27 -13.94
C ASP A 354 22.25 18.66 -14.94
N SER A 355 21.96 17.42 -15.38
CA SER A 355 22.68 16.75 -16.47
C SER A 355 22.23 17.22 -17.86
N GLY A 356 21.10 17.90 -17.98
CA GLY A 356 20.45 18.29 -19.24
C GLY A 356 19.88 17.11 -20.06
N ILE A 357 20.08 15.87 -19.60
CA ILE A 357 19.63 14.63 -20.23
C ILE A 357 18.34 14.18 -19.56
N ARG A 358 17.36 13.74 -20.36
CA ARG A 358 16.06 13.27 -19.87
C ARG A 358 15.64 11.97 -20.53
N LEU A 359 14.88 11.15 -19.80
CA LEU A 359 14.28 9.94 -20.34
C LEU A 359 13.06 10.30 -21.19
N SER A 360 13.08 10.05 -22.50
CA SER A 360 11.97 10.39 -23.40
C SER A 360 10.94 9.28 -23.53
N CYS A 361 11.36 8.01 -23.53
CA CYS A 361 10.48 6.87 -23.75
C CYS A 361 11.05 5.57 -23.17
N ILE A 362 10.17 4.63 -22.82
CA ILE A 362 10.53 3.23 -22.58
C ILE A 362 9.78 2.36 -23.58
N THR A 363 10.51 1.49 -24.27
CA THR A 363 9.95 0.54 -25.25
C THR A 363 10.14 -0.89 -24.78
N LEU A 364 9.14 -1.74 -25.02
CA LEU A 364 9.27 -3.19 -24.96
C LEU A 364 9.81 -3.68 -26.30
N GLU A 365 11.02 -4.24 -26.30
CA GLU A 365 11.67 -4.75 -27.51
C GLU A 365 11.46 -6.25 -27.71
N HIS A 366 11.46 -7.00 -26.61
CA HIS A 366 11.26 -8.44 -26.63
C HIS A 366 10.34 -8.88 -25.50
N SER A 367 9.43 -9.81 -25.78
CA SER A 367 8.62 -10.48 -24.78
C SER A 367 8.37 -11.93 -25.14
N PRO A 368 8.67 -12.88 -24.24
CA PRO A 368 8.38 -14.30 -24.46
C PRO A 368 6.88 -14.63 -24.34
N GLN A 369 6.04 -13.64 -24.03
CA GLN A 369 4.58 -13.80 -23.90
C GLN A 369 3.81 -13.23 -25.10
N VAL A 370 4.50 -12.61 -26.06
CA VAL A 370 3.90 -11.99 -27.25
C VAL A 370 4.33 -12.79 -28.47
N ASP A 371 3.47 -13.71 -28.95
CA ASP A 371 3.86 -14.62 -30.03
C ASP A 371 3.84 -14.00 -31.44
N SER A 372 3.26 -12.81 -31.71
CA SER A 372 3.23 -12.20 -33.06
C SER A 372 2.65 -10.75 -33.13
N PRO A 373 3.32 -9.70 -32.61
CA PRO A 373 3.82 -8.66 -33.55
C PRO A 373 5.09 -7.88 -33.15
N LEU A 374 5.72 -8.10 -31.98
CA LEU A 374 7.00 -7.44 -31.61
C LEU A 374 8.12 -7.69 -32.66
N ALA A 375 7.98 -8.75 -33.45
CA ALA A 375 8.87 -9.11 -34.55
C ALA A 375 9.03 -8.02 -35.63
N THR A 376 8.18 -6.97 -35.64
CA THR A 376 8.25 -5.90 -36.66
C THR A 376 8.65 -4.52 -36.12
N GLN A 377 8.24 -4.09 -34.91
CA GLN A 377 8.70 -2.85 -34.26
C GLN A 377 8.57 -2.88 -32.72
N PRO A 378 9.43 -2.16 -31.96
CA PRO A 378 9.29 -1.99 -30.51
C PRO A 378 7.99 -1.27 -30.09
N ILE A 379 7.42 -1.64 -28.95
CA ILE A 379 6.18 -1.04 -28.43
C ILE A 379 6.51 -0.01 -27.35
N ALA A 380 6.16 1.27 -27.56
CA ALA A 380 6.28 2.31 -26.55
C ALA A 380 5.29 2.07 -25.39
N LEU A 381 5.81 1.85 -24.18
CA LEU A 381 5.01 1.64 -22.97
C LEU A 381 4.61 2.97 -22.31
N VAL A 382 5.51 3.95 -22.37
CA VAL A 382 5.33 5.30 -21.82
C VAL A 382 6.20 6.29 -22.58
N ARG A 383 5.72 7.53 -22.71
CA ARG A 383 6.48 8.66 -23.25
C ARG A 383 6.41 9.88 -22.34
N TYR A 384 7.46 10.67 -22.34
CA TYR A 384 7.62 11.87 -21.52
C TYR A 384 7.96 13.07 -22.39
N THR A 385 7.52 14.24 -21.95
CA THR A 385 7.86 15.53 -22.58
C THR A 385 8.30 16.50 -21.50
N TYR A 386 9.10 17.49 -21.89
CA TYR A 386 9.79 18.39 -20.97
C TYR A 386 9.66 19.84 -21.45
N SER A 387 9.73 20.78 -20.51
CA SER A 387 9.93 22.21 -20.81
C SER A 387 11.35 22.47 -21.32
N ALA A 388 11.60 23.69 -21.81
CA ALA A 388 12.93 24.11 -22.27
C ALA A 388 13.97 24.13 -21.13
N GLU A 389 13.50 24.33 -19.89
CA GLU A 389 14.31 24.30 -18.67
C GLU A 389 14.55 22.88 -18.15
N GLY A 390 13.95 21.86 -18.79
CA GLY A 390 14.14 20.46 -18.46
C GLY A 390 13.19 19.92 -17.38
N ASP A 391 12.06 20.58 -17.11
CA ASP A 391 11.04 20.11 -16.17
C ASP A 391 10.03 19.18 -16.87
N LEU A 392 9.66 18.06 -16.25
CA LEU A 392 8.71 17.09 -16.83
C LEU A 392 7.32 17.70 -17.00
N SER A 393 6.88 17.96 -18.23
CA SER A 393 5.63 18.66 -18.54
C SER A 393 4.43 17.74 -18.74
N ALA A 394 4.61 16.59 -19.39
CA ALA A 394 3.52 15.65 -19.63
C ALA A 394 3.99 14.19 -19.80
N VAL A 395 3.06 13.27 -19.52
CA VAL A 395 3.26 11.81 -19.61
C VAL A 395 2.16 11.22 -20.46
N TYR A 396 2.54 10.31 -21.35
CA TYR A 396 1.64 9.60 -22.25
C TYR A 396 1.74 8.10 -22.01
N ASP A 397 0.60 7.43 -21.98
CA ASP A 397 0.55 5.97 -21.82
C ASP A 397 0.88 5.23 -23.14
N ARG A 398 0.80 3.90 -23.09
CA ARG A 398 1.05 3.00 -24.23
C ARG A 398 0.15 3.28 -25.45
N SER A 399 -1.07 3.77 -25.25
CA SER A 399 -1.96 4.17 -26.35
C SER A 399 -1.57 5.51 -26.99
N GLY A 400 -0.68 6.26 -26.33
CA GLY A 400 -0.34 7.63 -26.68
C GLY A 400 -1.29 8.67 -26.10
N ALA A 401 -2.23 8.27 -25.24
CA ALA A 401 -3.11 9.20 -24.55
C ALA A 401 -2.36 9.94 -23.44
N LEU A 402 -2.67 11.23 -23.29
CA LEU A 402 -2.14 12.09 -22.25
C LEU A 402 -2.71 11.68 -20.88
N VAL A 403 -1.84 11.24 -19.96
CA VAL A 403 -2.27 10.79 -18.62
C VAL A 403 -1.88 11.73 -17.49
N ARG A 404 -0.82 12.53 -17.65
CA ARG A 404 -0.41 13.53 -16.66
C ARG A 404 0.02 14.83 -17.32
N GLN A 405 -0.22 15.94 -16.63
CA GLN A 405 0.31 17.25 -16.96
C GLN A 405 0.80 17.97 -15.71
N PHE A 406 1.86 18.75 -15.87
CA PHE A 406 2.53 19.46 -14.78
C PHE A 406 2.92 20.88 -15.22
N GLN A 407 2.96 21.80 -14.26
CA GLN A 407 3.43 23.18 -14.43
C GLN A 407 4.40 23.52 -13.31
N TYR A 408 5.43 24.31 -13.62
CA TYR A 408 6.52 24.65 -12.71
C TYR A 408 6.80 26.14 -12.68
N ALA A 409 7.36 26.59 -11.56
CA ALA A 409 8.03 27.87 -11.42
C ALA A 409 9.31 27.63 -10.62
N ASN A 410 10.48 28.08 -11.12
CA ASN A 410 11.79 27.77 -10.53
C ASN A 410 12.01 26.27 -10.24
N HIS A 411 11.55 25.42 -11.16
CA HIS A 411 11.59 23.97 -11.02
C HIS A 411 10.76 23.38 -9.86
N LEU A 412 9.99 24.19 -9.14
CA LEU A 412 8.98 23.73 -8.19
C LEU A 412 7.64 23.52 -8.91
N MET A 413 7.04 22.35 -8.74
CA MET A 413 5.72 22.05 -9.30
C MET A 413 4.65 22.94 -8.64
N VAL A 414 4.06 23.83 -9.43
CA VAL A 414 2.99 24.75 -9.02
C VAL A 414 1.61 24.27 -9.44
N ALA A 415 1.52 23.35 -10.41
CA ALA A 415 0.25 22.71 -10.73
C ALA A 415 0.44 21.31 -11.32
N HIS A 416 -0.57 20.46 -11.14
CA HIS A 416 -0.66 19.19 -11.86
C HIS A 416 -2.12 18.75 -12.04
N ARG A 417 -2.34 17.86 -13.01
CA ARG A 417 -3.61 17.13 -13.16
C ARG A 417 -3.42 15.72 -13.72
N HIS A 418 -4.41 14.88 -13.48
CA HIS A 418 -4.52 13.53 -14.05
C HIS A 418 -5.49 13.56 -15.24
N ARG A 419 -5.03 13.16 -16.43
CA ARG A 419 -5.82 13.19 -17.67
C ARG A 419 -6.57 14.53 -17.80
N GLN A 420 -7.86 14.50 -18.12
CA GLN A 420 -8.75 15.67 -18.16
C GLN A 420 -9.44 15.96 -16.81
N GLY A 421 -8.91 15.44 -15.71
CA GLY A 421 -9.39 15.71 -14.35
C GLY A 421 -9.03 17.12 -13.86
N PRO A 422 -9.36 17.44 -12.59
CA PRO A 422 -9.21 18.78 -12.05
C PRO A 422 -7.74 19.16 -11.93
N TRP A 423 -7.46 20.45 -12.11
CA TRP A 423 -6.17 21.01 -11.75
C TRP A 423 -6.03 21.17 -10.24
N HIS A 424 -4.89 20.70 -9.73
CA HIS A 424 -4.40 20.98 -8.39
C HIS A 424 -3.30 22.03 -8.48
N ARG A 425 -3.38 23.11 -7.70
CA ARG A 425 -2.44 24.24 -7.71
C ARG A 425 -1.84 24.49 -6.34
N TYR A 426 -0.60 24.95 -6.32
CA TYR A 426 0.20 25.12 -5.12
C TYR A 426 0.81 26.52 -5.06
N VAL A 427 0.65 27.15 -3.89
CA VAL A 427 1.40 28.35 -3.52
C VAL A 427 2.34 27.97 -2.40
N TYR A 428 3.63 28.13 -2.63
CA TYR A 428 4.67 27.90 -1.65
C TYR A 428 4.86 29.15 -0.79
N GLU A 429 5.43 28.96 0.40
CA GLU A 429 6.00 30.05 1.18
C GLU A 429 7.05 30.76 0.30
N SER A 430 6.70 31.93 -0.22
CA SER A 430 7.66 32.90 -0.74
C SER A 430 8.24 33.65 0.46
N GLU A 431 9.55 33.89 0.45
CA GLU A 431 10.20 34.97 1.22
C GLU A 431 10.12 34.90 2.76
N SER A 432 11.25 35.14 3.44
CA SER A 432 11.28 35.48 4.87
C SER A 432 10.20 36.52 5.20
N GLU A 433 9.61 36.46 6.40
CA GLU A 433 8.54 37.38 6.88
C GLU A 433 8.82 38.89 6.67
N ASP A 434 10.05 39.28 6.28
CA ASP A 434 10.50 40.65 5.97
C ASP A 434 10.38 41.11 4.50
N ALA A 435 10.05 40.26 3.53
CA ALA A 435 10.15 40.65 2.10
C ALA A 435 8.82 41.09 1.45
N SER A 436 8.05 41.92 2.15
CA SER A 436 6.80 42.54 1.64
C SER A 436 7.03 43.62 0.56
N ALA A 437 8.10 43.55 -0.23
CA ALA A 437 8.42 44.58 -1.23
C ALA A 437 8.70 44.04 -2.65
N ASN A 438 9.10 42.77 -2.85
CA ASN A 438 9.78 42.40 -4.10
C ASN A 438 9.52 40.99 -4.67
N HIS A 439 8.33 40.39 -4.53
CA HIS A 439 7.88 39.24 -5.38
C HIS A 439 8.98 38.17 -5.65
N SER A 440 9.82 37.82 -4.67
CA SER A 440 10.90 36.86 -4.95
C SER A 440 10.30 35.48 -5.13
N PRO A 441 10.69 34.76 -6.18
CA PRO A 441 10.08 33.48 -6.49
C PRO A 441 10.52 32.42 -5.47
N ALA A 442 9.64 31.45 -5.18
CA ALA A 442 9.89 30.41 -4.19
C ALA A 442 11.21 29.65 -4.47
N LEU A 443 11.96 29.38 -3.40
CA LEU A 443 13.24 28.66 -3.45
C LEU A 443 13.05 27.17 -3.18
N PRO A 444 13.99 26.32 -3.63
CA PRO A 444 13.96 24.88 -3.36
C PRO A 444 13.87 24.59 -1.87
N GLY A 445 12.92 23.72 -1.49
CA GLY A 445 12.66 23.37 -0.09
C GLY A 445 11.61 24.22 0.59
N ALA A 446 11.06 25.25 -0.08
CA ALA A 446 9.90 25.98 0.40
C ALA A 446 8.71 25.05 0.67
N ARG A 447 7.94 25.34 1.72
CA ARG A 447 6.75 24.57 2.11
C ARG A 447 5.51 25.10 1.39
N VAL A 448 4.55 24.23 1.11
CA VAL A 448 3.27 24.62 0.50
C VAL A 448 2.40 25.31 1.54
N ARG A 449 2.04 26.58 1.32
CA ARG A 449 1.10 27.32 2.18
C ARG A 449 -0.35 27.13 1.76
N ILE A 450 -0.61 27.04 0.44
CA ILE A 450 -1.96 26.91 -0.11
C ILE A 450 -1.98 25.81 -1.16
N HIS A 451 -2.97 24.92 -1.07
CA HIS A 451 -3.31 23.94 -2.08
C HIS A 451 -4.74 24.20 -2.56
N THR A 452 -4.89 24.63 -3.81
CA THR A 452 -6.20 24.93 -4.41
C THR A 452 -6.57 23.86 -5.42
N ASN A 453 -7.81 23.38 -5.33
CA ASN A 453 -8.38 22.48 -6.33
C ASN A 453 -9.42 23.22 -7.19
N GLU A 454 -9.40 22.98 -8.51
CA GLU A 454 -10.33 23.59 -9.47
C GLU A 454 -11.80 23.30 -9.17
N GLN A 455 -12.08 22.12 -8.63
CA GLN A 455 -13.35 21.76 -8.00
C GLN A 455 -13.01 21.04 -6.70
N GLY A 456 -13.90 21.02 -5.72
CA GLY A 456 -13.65 20.32 -4.45
C GLY A 456 -12.96 21.17 -3.38
N LEU A 457 -12.41 20.53 -2.35
CA LEU A 457 -11.78 21.23 -1.21
C LEU A 457 -10.46 21.87 -1.60
N SER A 458 -10.20 23.06 -1.06
CA SER A 458 -8.86 23.67 -1.02
C SER A 458 -8.36 23.70 0.43
N TRP A 459 -7.05 23.81 0.63
CA TRP A 459 -6.44 23.80 1.96
C TRP A 459 -5.41 24.92 2.12
N GLN A 460 -5.34 25.44 3.35
CA GLN A 460 -4.30 26.31 3.85
C GLN A 460 -3.53 25.58 4.96
N PHE A 461 -2.21 25.77 4.98
CA PHE A 461 -1.30 25.17 5.94
C PHE A 461 -0.55 26.27 6.70
N ASP A 462 -0.69 26.28 8.01
CA ASP A 462 0.05 27.17 8.90
C ASP A 462 1.04 26.36 9.74
N TYR A 463 2.33 26.49 9.43
CA TYR A 463 3.40 25.77 10.10
C TYR A 463 3.92 26.56 11.29
N GLN A 464 3.84 25.97 12.48
CA GLN A 464 4.25 26.57 13.74
C GLN A 464 5.37 25.74 14.37
N HIS A 465 6.23 26.39 15.14
CA HIS A 465 7.20 25.73 15.99
C HIS A 465 7.18 26.35 17.38
N ASP A 466 7.51 25.55 18.39
CA ASP A 466 7.76 26.07 19.72
C ASP A 466 9.06 26.90 19.68
N ARG A 467 9.02 28.12 20.25
CA ARG A 467 10.18 29.02 20.29
C ARG A 467 11.24 28.55 21.28
N LEU A 468 10.84 27.78 22.30
CA LEU A 468 11.71 27.29 23.36
C LEU A 468 12.26 25.89 23.05
N ASP A 469 11.47 25.04 22.38
CA ASP A 469 11.88 23.69 21.97
C ASP A 469 11.66 23.47 20.46
N PRO A 470 12.66 23.70 19.60
CA PRO A 470 12.50 23.54 18.15
C PRO A 470 12.16 22.10 17.72
N LYS A 471 12.30 21.10 18.62
CA LYS A 471 11.89 19.72 18.37
C LYS A 471 10.37 19.55 18.45
N ARG A 472 9.63 20.55 18.95
CA ARG A 472 8.17 20.57 18.97
C ARG A 472 7.67 21.50 17.89
N THR A 473 6.97 20.92 16.92
CA THR A 473 6.38 21.67 15.80
C THR A 473 4.94 21.26 15.61
N SER A 474 4.13 22.15 15.05
CA SER A 474 2.74 21.84 14.73
C SER A 474 2.34 22.40 13.38
N THR A 475 1.38 21.75 12.71
CA THR A 475 0.79 22.23 11.47
C THR A 475 -0.71 22.35 11.69
N LEU A 476 -1.26 23.55 11.49
CA LEU A 476 -2.70 23.77 11.43
C LEU A 476 -3.13 23.71 9.96
N VAL A 477 -4.09 22.86 9.66
CA VAL A 477 -4.64 22.69 8.31
C VAL A 477 -6.08 23.19 8.32
N THR A 478 -6.38 24.19 7.49
CA THR A 478 -7.74 24.72 7.32
C THR A 478 -8.22 24.39 5.92
N ASP A 479 -9.37 23.73 5.78
CA ASP A 479 -9.97 23.49 4.46
C ASP A 479 -10.94 24.60 4.03
N SER A 480 -11.38 24.57 2.78
CA SER A 480 -12.30 25.58 2.20
C SER A 480 -13.71 25.54 2.78
N LEU A 481 -14.05 24.57 3.64
CA LEU A 481 -15.28 24.59 4.45
C LEU A 481 -15.06 25.25 5.82
N GLY A 482 -13.86 25.73 6.12
CA GLY A 482 -13.49 26.34 7.40
C GLY A 482 -13.16 25.33 8.49
N ARG A 483 -13.02 24.04 8.17
CA ARG A 483 -12.69 23.01 9.15
C ARG A 483 -11.21 23.03 9.45
N GLN A 484 -10.85 22.90 10.73
CA GLN A 484 -9.48 23.00 11.19
C GLN A 484 -8.99 21.71 11.83
N GLU A 485 -7.83 21.22 11.41
CA GLU A 485 -7.14 20.11 12.06
C GLU A 485 -5.73 20.51 12.44
N ARG A 486 -5.28 20.09 13.61
CA ARG A 486 -3.94 20.38 14.13
C ARG A 486 -3.13 19.11 14.30
N TYR A 487 -1.93 19.12 13.75
CA TYR A 487 -0.97 18.03 13.82
C TYR A 487 0.23 18.49 14.65
N ASP A 488 0.43 17.91 15.83
CA ASP A 488 1.57 18.20 16.69
C ASP A 488 2.63 17.09 16.54
N TYR A 489 3.88 17.52 16.42
CA TYR A 489 5.00 16.64 16.12
C TYR A 489 6.14 16.82 17.12
N HIS A 490 6.86 15.72 17.39
CA HIS A 490 8.11 15.72 18.12
C HIS A 490 9.27 15.26 17.22
N GLY A 491 10.45 15.83 17.40
CA GLY A 491 11.66 15.54 16.61
C GLY A 491 11.92 16.56 15.51
N LEU A 492 13.05 16.40 14.82
CA LEU A 492 13.52 17.31 13.76
C LEU A 492 13.69 16.55 12.44
N GLY A 493 13.54 17.25 11.31
CA GLY A 493 13.79 16.72 9.97
C GLY A 493 13.08 15.38 9.71
N GLY A 494 13.82 14.40 9.19
CA GLY A 494 13.33 13.03 8.94
C GLY A 494 12.94 12.24 10.20
N LEU A 495 13.33 12.69 11.39
CA LEU A 495 12.96 12.10 12.69
C LEU A 495 11.72 12.73 13.31
N LYS A 496 11.06 13.67 12.62
CA LYS A 496 9.78 14.24 13.03
C LYS A 496 8.71 13.13 13.05
N ARG A 497 7.96 13.03 14.16
CA ARG A 497 6.92 12.01 14.39
C ARG A 497 5.65 12.67 14.90
N LEU A 498 4.48 12.21 14.44
CA LEU A 498 3.17 12.73 14.84
C LEU A 498 2.86 12.35 16.28
N ALA A 499 2.99 13.28 17.22
CA ALA A 499 2.71 13.04 18.64
C ALA A 499 1.22 13.14 18.95
N ARG A 500 0.49 14.05 18.28
CA ARG A 500 -0.94 14.26 18.47
C ARG A 500 -1.60 14.78 17.20
N HIS A 501 -2.82 14.31 16.93
CA HIS A 501 -3.70 14.82 15.89
C HIS A 501 -5.00 15.28 16.53
N THR A 502 -5.26 16.58 16.50
CA THR A 502 -6.53 17.18 16.91
C THR A 502 -7.38 17.38 15.66
N ARG A 503 -8.57 16.78 15.66
CA ARG A 503 -9.48 16.71 14.51
C ARG A 503 -10.43 17.91 14.48
N ALA A 504 -11.20 18.03 13.40
CA ALA A 504 -12.10 19.17 13.17
C ALA A 504 -13.23 19.32 14.20
N ASP A 505 -13.60 18.23 14.87
CA ASP A 505 -14.55 18.23 15.99
C ASP A 505 -13.90 18.55 17.36
N GLY A 506 -12.60 18.87 17.39
CA GLY A 506 -11.84 19.19 18.60
C GLY A 506 -11.33 17.98 19.39
N THR A 507 -11.69 16.77 18.98
CA THR A 507 -11.21 15.53 19.62
C THR A 507 -9.79 15.21 19.17
N SER A 508 -9.03 14.43 19.95
CA SER A 508 -7.61 14.17 19.65
C SER A 508 -7.20 12.70 19.72
N ILE A 509 -6.30 12.30 18.84
CA ILE A 509 -5.58 11.02 18.88
C ILE A 509 -4.12 11.31 19.24
N ALA A 510 -3.52 10.50 20.12
CA ALA A 510 -2.13 10.67 20.54
C ALA A 510 -1.29 9.41 20.28
N HIS A 511 0.00 9.61 20.03
CA HIS A 511 0.96 8.55 19.75
C HIS A 511 2.23 8.70 20.60
N THR A 512 2.82 7.58 20.94
CA THR A 512 4.16 7.53 21.56
C THR A 512 5.11 6.70 20.71
N TYR A 513 6.39 7.06 20.73
CA TYR A 513 7.43 6.39 19.96
C TYR A 513 8.58 5.98 20.87
N ASN A 514 9.25 4.87 20.55
CA ASN A 514 10.46 4.44 21.24
C ASN A 514 11.72 5.18 20.72
N GLY A 515 12.88 4.93 21.33
CA GLY A 515 14.15 5.56 20.95
C GLY A 515 14.61 5.30 19.51
N PHE A 516 14.10 4.24 18.88
CA PHE A 516 14.35 3.91 17.46
C PHE A 516 13.32 4.53 16.50
N GLY A 517 12.39 5.34 17.02
CA GLY A 517 11.36 6.01 16.22
C GLY A 517 10.19 5.12 15.80
N HIS A 518 10.06 3.92 16.36
CA HIS A 518 8.92 3.01 16.13
C HIS A 518 7.73 3.37 17.02
N LEU A 519 6.50 3.26 16.49
CA LEU A 519 5.26 3.47 17.25
C LEU A 519 5.16 2.48 18.41
N GLY A 520 5.02 3.00 19.63
CA GLY A 520 4.92 2.25 20.89
C GLY A 520 3.49 2.14 21.42
N SER A 521 2.73 3.24 21.39
CA SER A 521 1.30 3.23 21.78
C SER A 521 0.47 4.22 20.97
N THR A 522 -0.84 3.99 20.93
CA THR A 522 -1.83 4.92 20.39
C THR A 522 -2.98 5.05 21.36
N THR A 523 -3.30 6.29 21.72
CA THR A 523 -4.46 6.69 22.53
C THR A 523 -5.51 7.29 21.61
N ASN A 524 -6.69 6.68 21.55
CA ASN A 524 -7.79 7.18 20.73
C ASN A 524 -8.49 8.40 21.37
N ALA A 525 -9.47 8.95 20.67
CA ALA A 525 -10.22 10.12 21.11
C ALA A 525 -11.12 9.91 22.33
N LEU A 526 -11.38 8.66 22.74
CA LEU A 526 -12.06 8.34 24.01
C LEU A 526 -11.06 8.14 25.17
N GLY A 527 -9.76 8.29 24.94
CA GLY A 527 -8.71 8.08 25.95
C GLY A 527 -8.26 6.62 26.09
N HIS A 528 -8.79 5.69 25.30
CA HIS A 528 -8.39 4.29 25.32
C HIS A 528 -7.05 4.09 24.62
N THR A 529 -6.11 3.42 25.30
CA THR A 529 -4.73 3.25 24.83
C THR A 529 -4.42 1.81 24.47
N SER A 530 -3.85 1.61 23.28
CA SER A 530 -3.32 0.32 22.81
C SER A 530 -1.81 0.38 22.65
N TYR A 531 -1.14 -0.75 22.83
CA TYR A 531 0.33 -0.85 22.82
C TYR A 531 0.81 -1.81 21.75
N ILE A 532 1.97 -1.52 21.17
CA ILE A 532 2.68 -2.38 20.23
C ILE A 532 3.99 -2.83 20.89
N ARG A 533 4.15 -4.14 21.04
CA ARG A 533 5.39 -4.75 21.57
C ARG A 533 6.29 -5.16 20.41
N ARG A 534 7.59 -4.94 20.56
CA ARG A 534 8.60 -5.28 19.55
C ARG A 534 9.80 -5.97 20.18
N ASP A 535 10.51 -6.76 19.37
CA ASP A 535 11.78 -7.35 19.76
C ASP A 535 12.96 -6.39 19.54
N GLY A 536 14.18 -6.81 19.89
CA GLY A 536 15.40 -6.02 19.69
C GLY A 536 15.76 -5.72 18.23
N GLN A 537 15.13 -6.41 17.27
CA GLN A 537 15.26 -6.17 15.83
C GLN A 537 14.10 -5.28 15.31
N GLY A 538 13.26 -4.73 16.19
CA GLY A 538 12.16 -3.85 15.82
C GLY A 538 10.92 -4.56 15.26
N ARG A 539 10.90 -5.90 15.18
CA ARG A 539 9.78 -6.68 14.65
C ARG A 539 8.65 -6.75 15.69
N VAL A 540 7.40 -6.78 15.24
CA VAL A 540 6.23 -6.79 16.13
C VAL A 540 6.09 -8.15 16.82
N MET A 541 6.15 -8.16 18.15
CA MET A 541 5.93 -9.35 18.98
C MET A 541 4.46 -9.53 19.40
N GLY A 542 3.63 -8.52 19.15
CA GLY A 542 2.22 -8.54 19.49
C GLY A 542 1.72 -7.16 19.90
N THR A 543 0.41 -7.10 20.17
CA THR A 543 -0.28 -5.88 20.58
C THR A 543 -1.05 -6.12 21.86
N GLN A 544 -1.25 -5.06 22.63
CA GLN A 544 -2.19 -5.05 23.75
C GLN A 544 -3.32 -4.06 23.45
N SER A 545 -4.56 -4.52 23.51
CA SER A 545 -5.75 -3.68 23.36
C SER A 545 -5.97 -2.80 24.59
N ALA A 546 -6.91 -1.86 24.51
CA ALA A 546 -7.23 -1.01 25.65
C ALA A 546 -7.92 -1.75 26.79
N GLN A 547 -8.53 -2.89 26.51
CA GLN A 547 -9.11 -3.80 27.52
C GLN A 547 -8.08 -4.79 28.09
N GLY A 548 -6.82 -4.69 27.69
CA GLY A 548 -5.75 -5.58 28.14
C GLY A 548 -5.67 -6.91 27.39
N LEU A 549 -6.46 -7.10 26.32
CA LEU A 549 -6.37 -8.29 25.46
C LEU A 549 -5.04 -8.28 24.71
N ASN A 550 -4.35 -9.42 24.69
CA ASN A 550 -3.00 -9.53 24.15
C ASN A 550 -2.97 -10.43 22.93
N THR A 551 -2.20 -10.05 21.90
CA THR A 551 -1.77 -10.96 20.85
C THR A 551 -0.28 -11.27 21.01
N GLN A 552 0.15 -12.42 20.47
CA GLN A 552 1.56 -12.79 20.39
C GLN A 552 1.95 -13.14 18.96
N VAL A 553 3.17 -12.79 18.61
CA VAL A 553 3.82 -13.07 17.35
C VAL A 553 5.25 -13.47 17.66
N ARG A 554 5.69 -14.60 17.10
CA ARG A 554 7.08 -15.06 17.23
C ARG A 554 7.66 -15.33 15.85
N TYR A 555 8.96 -15.14 15.77
CA TYR A 555 9.74 -15.36 14.56
C TYR A 555 10.78 -16.44 14.80
N ASN A 556 11.10 -17.22 13.77
CA ASN A 556 12.24 -18.13 13.80
C ASN A 556 13.58 -17.35 13.64
N PRO A 557 14.75 -17.98 13.80
CA PRO A 557 16.06 -17.32 13.61
C PRO A 557 16.27 -16.70 12.22
N LEU A 558 15.59 -17.22 11.19
CA LEU A 558 15.58 -16.67 9.82
C LEU A 558 14.65 -15.45 9.67
N GLY A 559 13.94 -15.05 10.72
CA GLY A 559 13.01 -13.92 10.72
C GLY A 559 11.65 -14.18 10.09
N GLN A 560 11.32 -15.45 9.82
CA GLN A 560 10.00 -15.84 9.32
C GLN A 560 9.03 -16.02 10.49
N LEU A 561 7.75 -15.72 10.25
CA LEU A 561 6.69 -15.87 11.24
C LEU A 561 6.55 -17.34 11.64
N SER A 562 6.95 -17.73 12.84
CA SER A 562 6.86 -19.14 13.26
C SER A 562 5.57 -19.45 14.01
N HIS A 563 5.00 -18.44 14.67
CA HIS A 563 3.89 -18.63 15.58
C HIS A 563 3.11 -17.33 15.78
N THR A 564 1.78 -17.46 15.79
CA THR A 564 0.86 -16.42 16.24
C THR A 564 -0.06 -16.97 17.32
N GLU A 565 -0.44 -16.07 18.23
CA GLU A 565 -1.51 -16.29 19.19
C GLU A 565 -2.41 -15.06 19.14
N ASP A 566 -3.69 -15.26 18.87
CA ASP A 566 -4.65 -14.19 18.89
C ASP A 566 -5.12 -13.87 20.33
N ALA A 567 -6.01 -12.90 20.48
CA ALA A 567 -6.58 -12.55 21.79
C ALA A 567 -7.46 -13.67 22.38
N GLN A 568 -7.79 -14.68 21.56
CA GLN A 568 -8.57 -15.86 21.89
C GLN A 568 -7.71 -16.99 22.46
N GLY A 569 -6.38 -16.88 22.43
CA GLY A 569 -5.49 -18.01 22.73
C GLY A 569 -5.53 -19.09 21.64
N ILE A 570 -6.09 -18.78 20.46
CA ILE A 570 -5.94 -19.62 19.27
C ILE A 570 -4.53 -19.41 18.77
N ARG A 571 -3.82 -20.52 18.71
CA ARG A 571 -2.44 -20.59 18.27
C ARG A 571 -2.40 -21.07 16.83
N THR A 572 -1.66 -20.36 15.98
CA THR A 572 -1.29 -20.85 14.65
C THR A 572 0.23 -20.97 14.54
N ASP A 573 0.71 -22.17 14.24
CA ASP A 573 2.11 -22.43 13.96
C ASP A 573 2.35 -22.54 12.46
N TYR A 574 3.50 -22.04 12.00
CA TYR A 574 3.88 -21.94 10.60
C TYR A 574 5.22 -22.64 10.37
N SER A 575 5.28 -23.50 9.36
CA SER A 575 6.51 -24.17 8.94
C SER A 575 6.87 -23.81 7.51
N TYR A 576 8.16 -23.62 7.26
CA TYR A 576 8.70 -23.23 5.96
C TYR A 576 9.68 -24.26 5.42
N ASP A 577 9.80 -24.33 4.10
CA ASP A 577 10.90 -25.06 3.46
C ASP A 577 12.22 -24.25 3.45
N ARG A 578 13.28 -24.85 2.90
CA ARG A 578 14.61 -24.20 2.78
C ARG A 578 14.63 -22.93 1.92
N TYR A 579 13.62 -22.72 1.08
CA TYR A 579 13.47 -21.53 0.23
C TYR A 579 12.58 -20.47 0.89
N GLY A 580 12.09 -20.72 2.11
CA GLY A 580 11.23 -19.83 2.87
C GLY A 580 9.77 -19.79 2.40
N ARG A 581 9.30 -20.83 1.71
CA ARG A 581 7.89 -20.98 1.32
C ARG A 581 7.13 -21.69 2.43
N LEU A 582 5.91 -21.24 2.71
CA LEU A 582 5.06 -21.79 3.77
C LEU A 582 4.55 -23.17 3.37
N VAL A 583 4.96 -24.25 4.04
CA VAL A 583 4.57 -25.63 3.69
C VAL A 583 3.49 -26.22 4.59
N LEU A 584 3.33 -25.69 5.81
CA LEU A 584 2.35 -26.18 6.77
C LEU A 584 1.89 -25.04 7.67
N THR A 585 0.58 -24.99 7.90
CA THR A 585 -0.02 -24.22 8.99
C THR A 585 -0.81 -25.15 9.89
N THR A 586 -0.61 -25.03 11.20
CA THR A 586 -1.32 -25.80 12.22
C THR A 586 -2.03 -24.85 13.16
N THR A 587 -3.36 -24.95 13.27
CA THR A 587 -4.16 -24.09 14.15
C THR A 587 -4.76 -24.89 15.29
N THR A 588 -4.57 -24.41 16.52
CA THR A 588 -4.99 -25.07 17.76
C THR A 588 -5.68 -24.05 18.65
N ALA A 589 -6.92 -24.32 19.06
CA ALA A 589 -7.63 -23.51 20.04
C ALA A 589 -7.30 -23.99 21.46
N ARG A 590 -6.84 -23.09 22.35
CA ARG A 590 -6.73 -23.37 23.79
C ARG A 590 -7.91 -22.73 24.52
N GLY A 591 -8.90 -23.53 24.94
CA GLY A 591 -9.88 -23.10 25.95
C GLY A 591 -11.33 -23.51 25.69
N MET A 592 -11.76 -24.56 26.41
CA MET A 592 -13.09 -24.88 26.97
C MET A 592 -13.34 -26.39 26.91
N GLY A 593 -12.64 -27.15 27.77
CA GLY A 593 -13.03 -28.50 28.18
C GLY A 593 -12.97 -29.65 27.15
N ARG A 594 -12.66 -29.39 25.88
CA ARG A 594 -12.33 -30.43 24.89
C ARG A 594 -11.08 -30.04 24.14
N GLU A 595 -10.07 -30.91 24.15
CA GLU A 595 -8.97 -30.87 23.18
C GLU A 595 -9.62 -31.01 21.79
N GLN A 596 -9.65 -29.92 21.03
CA GLN A 596 -10.03 -29.98 19.61
C GLN A 596 -8.78 -30.39 18.84
N GLU A 597 -8.96 -31.33 17.91
CA GLU A 597 -7.90 -31.74 17.01
C GLU A 597 -7.32 -30.53 16.25
N PRO A 598 -5.99 -30.42 16.15
CA PRO A 598 -5.36 -29.31 15.44
C PRO A 598 -5.74 -29.35 13.96
N LEU A 599 -6.17 -28.20 13.43
CA LEU A 599 -6.50 -28.07 12.03
C LEU A 599 -5.22 -27.79 11.24
N THR A 600 -4.89 -28.68 10.30
CA THR A 600 -3.66 -28.57 9.51
C THR A 600 -3.98 -28.21 8.07
N GLN A 601 -3.16 -27.36 7.44
CA GLN A 601 -3.25 -27.10 6.00
C GLN A 601 -1.85 -27.18 5.41
N ARG A 602 -1.70 -27.98 4.35
CA ARG A 602 -0.42 -28.25 3.69
C ARG A 602 -0.37 -27.60 2.32
N TYR A 603 0.80 -27.10 1.95
CA TYR A 603 1.05 -26.44 0.68
C TYR A 603 2.19 -27.14 -0.05
N HIS A 604 1.95 -27.49 -1.31
CA HIS A 604 2.92 -28.14 -2.17
C HIS A 604 3.32 -27.20 -3.29
N TYR A 605 4.62 -27.13 -3.58
CA TYR A 605 5.22 -26.23 -4.54
C TYR A 605 6.10 -26.99 -5.53
N PRO A 606 6.30 -26.48 -6.75
CA PRO A 606 7.24 -27.08 -7.69
C PRO A 606 8.69 -26.85 -7.25
N ASP A 607 9.60 -27.66 -7.78
CA ASP A 607 11.04 -27.52 -7.54
C ASP A 607 11.56 -26.23 -8.19
N PRO A 608 12.19 -25.30 -7.45
CA PRO A 608 12.75 -24.07 -8.01
C PRO A 608 13.79 -24.30 -9.11
N THR A 609 14.45 -25.45 -9.15
CA THR A 609 15.42 -25.78 -10.20
C THR A 609 14.76 -26.20 -11.51
N GLN A 610 13.52 -26.69 -11.46
CA GLN A 610 12.77 -27.12 -12.64
C GLN A 610 11.80 -26.06 -13.15
N GLU A 611 11.06 -25.40 -12.26
CA GLU A 611 10.06 -24.40 -12.62
C GLU A 611 10.25 -23.10 -11.80
N PRO A 612 11.38 -22.39 -11.96
CA PRO A 612 11.74 -21.22 -11.14
C PRO A 612 10.67 -20.13 -11.17
N LEU A 613 10.03 -19.90 -12.32
CA LEU A 613 9.05 -18.83 -12.52
C LEU A 613 7.76 -19.05 -11.71
N ILE A 614 7.39 -20.29 -11.35
CA ILE A 614 6.17 -20.54 -10.57
C ILE A 614 6.46 -21.18 -9.21
N ALA A 615 7.73 -21.38 -8.85
CA ALA A 615 8.15 -22.03 -7.61
C ALA A 615 7.64 -21.35 -6.32
N HIS A 616 7.30 -20.07 -6.36
CA HIS A 616 6.69 -19.36 -5.22
C HIS A 616 5.18 -19.63 -5.03
N LEU A 617 4.52 -20.25 -6.01
CA LEU A 617 3.07 -20.46 -6.04
C LEU A 617 2.74 -21.91 -5.73
N PRO A 618 1.77 -22.19 -4.83
CA PRO A 618 1.40 -23.56 -4.51
C PRO A 618 0.66 -24.18 -5.69
N THR A 619 1.01 -25.40 -6.06
CA THR A 619 0.32 -26.21 -7.10
C THR A 619 -0.73 -27.12 -6.49
N THR A 620 -0.58 -27.48 -5.21
CA THR A 620 -1.59 -28.23 -4.45
C THR A 620 -1.71 -27.69 -3.03
N ILE A 621 -2.95 -27.55 -2.55
CA ILE A 621 -3.26 -27.18 -1.17
C ILE A 621 -4.16 -28.26 -0.58
N THR A 622 -3.72 -28.90 0.50
CA THR A 622 -4.49 -29.90 1.23
C THR A 622 -5.09 -29.25 2.48
N ASP A 623 -6.41 -29.24 2.58
CA ASP A 623 -7.12 -28.70 3.74
C ASP A 623 -7.10 -29.65 4.96
N ALA A 624 -7.65 -29.19 6.08
CA ALA A 624 -7.66 -29.96 7.33
C ALA A 624 -8.52 -31.24 7.28
N ARG A 625 -9.36 -31.41 6.26
CA ARG A 625 -10.16 -32.61 6.02
C ARG A 625 -9.51 -33.54 5.00
N GLY A 626 -8.32 -33.20 4.49
CA GLY A 626 -7.64 -33.95 3.44
C GLY A 626 -8.13 -33.62 2.02
N GLY A 627 -9.00 -32.63 1.86
CA GLY A 627 -9.45 -32.17 0.55
C GLY A 627 -8.32 -31.45 -0.21
N ASN A 628 -8.10 -31.84 -1.46
CA ASN A 628 -7.04 -31.27 -2.29
C ASN A 628 -7.61 -30.24 -3.27
N LYS A 629 -6.95 -29.09 -3.33
CA LYS A 629 -7.16 -28.08 -4.37
C LYS A 629 -5.94 -28.05 -5.27
N HIS A 630 -6.15 -28.06 -6.58
CA HIS A 630 -5.05 -27.99 -7.55
C HIS A 630 -5.05 -26.65 -8.27
N LEU A 631 -3.88 -26.05 -8.41
CA LEU A 631 -3.68 -24.76 -9.05
C LEU A 631 -2.60 -24.87 -10.13
N ARG A 632 -2.84 -24.23 -11.27
CA ARG A 632 -1.86 -24.11 -12.37
C ARG A 632 -1.68 -22.66 -12.77
N TYR A 633 -0.47 -22.34 -13.25
CA TYR A 633 -0.07 -20.98 -13.58
C TYR A 633 0.69 -20.95 -14.91
N ASN A 634 0.72 -19.79 -15.55
CA ASN A 634 1.64 -19.51 -16.67
C ASN A 634 3.01 -19.02 -16.16
N SER A 635 3.94 -18.76 -17.08
CA SER A 635 5.28 -18.24 -16.77
C SER A 635 5.29 -16.84 -16.13
N ALA A 636 4.20 -16.07 -16.26
CA ALA A 636 4.01 -14.80 -15.54
C ALA A 636 3.55 -14.98 -14.08
N GLY A 637 3.22 -16.21 -13.66
CA GLY A 637 2.62 -16.50 -12.36
C GLY A 637 1.11 -16.23 -12.29
N GLN A 638 0.43 -16.03 -13.43
CA GLN A 638 -1.02 -15.87 -13.47
C GLN A 638 -1.70 -17.24 -13.49
N GLN A 639 -2.79 -17.38 -12.73
CA GLN A 639 -3.52 -18.65 -12.61
C GLN A 639 -4.22 -18.98 -13.93
N THR A 640 -3.98 -20.18 -14.46
CA THR A 640 -4.59 -20.68 -15.70
C THR A 640 -5.65 -21.74 -15.43
N ARG A 641 -5.58 -22.41 -14.28
CA ARG A 641 -6.56 -23.41 -13.84
C ARG A 641 -6.63 -23.48 -12.32
N TYR A 642 -7.84 -23.69 -11.81
CA TYR A 642 -8.13 -24.03 -10.43
C TYR A 642 -9.09 -25.21 -10.43
N SER A 643 -8.74 -26.27 -9.70
CA SER A 643 -9.61 -27.40 -9.44
C SER A 643 -9.91 -27.47 -7.95
N ASP A 644 -11.20 -27.47 -7.61
CA ASP A 644 -11.63 -27.62 -6.22
C ASP A 644 -11.56 -29.08 -5.74
N CYS A 645 -11.90 -29.31 -4.47
CA CYS A 645 -11.87 -30.64 -3.86
C CYS A 645 -12.89 -31.63 -4.48
N SER A 646 -13.86 -31.14 -5.27
CA SER A 646 -14.83 -31.96 -6.00
C SER A 646 -14.39 -32.32 -7.42
N GLY A 647 -13.21 -31.83 -7.84
CA GLY A 647 -12.66 -32.05 -9.20
C GLY A 647 -13.16 -31.05 -10.24
N GLN A 648 -14.10 -30.17 -9.88
CA GLN A 648 -14.62 -29.13 -10.75
C GLN A 648 -13.55 -28.08 -11.03
N SER A 649 -13.42 -27.67 -12.29
CA SER A 649 -12.29 -26.84 -12.74
C SER A 649 -12.75 -25.54 -13.40
N THR A 650 -12.12 -24.44 -13.04
CA THR A 650 -12.26 -23.14 -13.73
C THR A 650 -10.97 -22.81 -14.46
N TYR A 651 -11.07 -22.25 -15.65
CA TYR A 651 -9.95 -21.93 -16.53
C TYR A 651 -9.90 -20.43 -16.83
N TRP A 652 -8.68 -19.90 -16.96
CA TRP A 652 -8.42 -18.51 -17.32
C TRP A 652 -7.33 -18.43 -18.39
N SER A 653 -7.53 -17.54 -19.35
CA SER A 653 -6.52 -17.14 -20.33
C SER A 653 -6.19 -15.67 -20.15
N TRP A 654 -4.93 -15.31 -20.42
CA TRP A 654 -4.41 -13.98 -20.23
C TRP A 654 -3.79 -13.50 -21.54
N ASP A 655 -3.92 -12.22 -21.83
CA ASP A 655 -3.19 -11.61 -22.93
C ASP A 655 -1.74 -11.26 -22.53
N ALA A 656 -0.96 -10.79 -23.50
CA ALA A 656 0.43 -10.42 -23.28
C ALA A 656 0.65 -9.22 -22.33
N TRP A 657 -0.41 -8.47 -22.03
CA TRP A 657 -0.40 -7.30 -21.14
C TRP A 657 -0.87 -7.65 -19.74
N GLY A 658 -1.22 -8.91 -19.51
CA GLY A 658 -1.70 -9.40 -18.22
C GLY A 658 -3.18 -9.24 -17.98
N GLN A 659 -3.94 -8.88 -19.00
CA GLN A 659 -5.37 -8.67 -18.92
C GLN A 659 -6.06 -10.02 -19.15
N LEU A 660 -7.16 -10.24 -18.44
CA LEU A 660 -7.91 -11.48 -18.53
C LEU A 660 -8.62 -11.53 -19.87
N SER A 661 -8.23 -12.44 -20.77
CA SER A 661 -8.79 -12.55 -22.12
C SER A 661 -9.94 -13.54 -22.21
N SER A 662 -9.95 -14.59 -21.39
CA SER A 662 -11.01 -15.60 -21.36
C SER A 662 -11.21 -16.18 -19.97
N THR A 663 -12.46 -16.52 -19.65
CA THR A 663 -12.80 -17.36 -18.49
C THR A 663 -13.72 -18.49 -18.89
N SER A 664 -13.50 -19.70 -18.36
CA SER A 664 -14.44 -20.81 -18.50
C SER A 664 -14.74 -21.41 -17.13
N ASP A 665 -16.02 -21.43 -16.75
CA ASP A 665 -16.47 -22.03 -15.50
C ASP A 665 -16.45 -23.58 -15.57
N ALA A 666 -16.76 -24.22 -14.45
CA ALA A 666 -16.77 -25.68 -14.36
C ALA A 666 -17.91 -26.35 -15.16
N GLN A 667 -18.92 -25.58 -15.55
CA GLN A 667 -20.04 -26.05 -16.38
C GLN A 667 -19.77 -25.86 -17.88
N GLY A 668 -18.63 -25.27 -18.24
CA GLY A 668 -18.22 -25.02 -19.62
C GLY A 668 -18.73 -23.70 -20.20
N HIS A 669 -19.39 -22.84 -19.40
CA HIS A 669 -19.75 -21.50 -19.85
C HIS A 669 -18.49 -20.66 -19.97
N SER A 670 -18.27 -20.11 -21.17
CA SER A 670 -17.10 -19.28 -21.46
C SER A 670 -17.47 -17.82 -21.67
N GLN A 671 -16.56 -16.93 -21.29
CA GLN A 671 -16.62 -15.50 -21.57
C GLN A 671 -15.30 -15.07 -22.21
N GLN A 672 -15.37 -14.19 -23.20
CA GLN A 672 -14.20 -13.57 -23.84
C GLN A 672 -14.20 -12.07 -23.56
N HIS A 673 -13.04 -11.50 -23.29
CA HIS A 673 -12.87 -10.09 -22.95
C HIS A 673 -11.96 -9.40 -23.96
N HIS A 674 -12.37 -8.21 -24.40
CA HIS A 674 -11.66 -7.42 -25.41
C HIS A 674 -11.30 -6.06 -24.84
N TYR A 675 -10.04 -5.65 -25.00
CA TYR A 675 -9.50 -4.40 -24.45
C TYR A 675 -8.89 -3.53 -25.54
N ASP A 676 -8.80 -2.23 -25.27
CA ASP A 676 -8.06 -1.29 -26.11
C ASP A 676 -6.55 -1.22 -25.75
N ALA A 677 -5.80 -0.38 -26.45
CA ALA A 677 -4.38 -0.16 -26.19
C ALA A 677 -4.09 0.52 -24.83
N ALA A 678 -5.08 1.19 -24.22
CA ALA A 678 -4.99 1.75 -22.87
C ALA A 678 -5.37 0.73 -21.78
N GLY A 679 -5.79 -0.48 -22.15
CA GLY A 679 -6.23 -1.54 -21.24
C GLY A 679 -7.66 -1.38 -20.72
N GLN A 680 -8.49 -0.58 -21.40
CA GLN A 680 -9.89 -0.38 -21.05
C GLN A 680 -10.74 -1.46 -21.71
N LEU A 681 -11.67 -2.06 -20.94
CA LEU A 681 -12.51 -3.15 -21.42
C LEU A 681 -13.53 -2.62 -22.44
N LEU A 682 -13.34 -2.94 -23.72
CA LEU A 682 -14.24 -2.59 -24.82
C LEU A 682 -15.49 -3.46 -24.85
N GLY A 683 -15.38 -4.73 -24.45
CA GLY A 683 -16.55 -5.58 -24.28
C GLY A 683 -16.26 -7.00 -23.82
N THR A 684 -17.32 -7.67 -23.40
CA THR A 684 -17.32 -9.06 -22.95
C THR A 684 -18.35 -9.87 -23.74
N GLU A 685 -17.90 -10.90 -24.44
CA GLU A 685 -18.78 -11.90 -25.06
C GLU A 685 -19.16 -12.94 -24.00
N LEU A 686 -20.44 -13.24 -23.91
CA LEU A 686 -21.02 -14.17 -22.94
C LEU A 686 -21.26 -15.53 -23.57
N ALA A 687 -21.42 -16.57 -22.74
CA ALA A 687 -21.63 -17.94 -23.20
C ALA A 687 -22.88 -18.14 -24.08
N ASN A 688 -23.86 -17.23 -23.98
CA ASN A 688 -25.08 -17.24 -24.78
C ASN A 688 -24.93 -16.51 -26.14
N GLY A 689 -23.72 -16.06 -26.50
CA GLY A 689 -23.42 -15.32 -27.73
C GLY A 689 -23.75 -13.83 -27.68
N GLN A 690 -24.33 -13.31 -26.60
CA GLN A 690 -24.52 -11.87 -26.42
C GLN A 690 -23.21 -11.18 -26.04
N ARG A 691 -23.11 -9.89 -26.31
CA ARG A 691 -21.91 -9.10 -25.98
C ARG A 691 -22.26 -7.86 -25.18
N ILE A 692 -21.62 -7.67 -24.04
CA ILE A 692 -21.63 -6.40 -23.31
C ILE A 692 -20.57 -5.51 -23.96
N CYS A 693 -20.94 -4.31 -24.37
CA CYS A 693 -20.07 -3.32 -24.99
C CYS A 693 -19.94 -2.08 -24.12
N ASN A 694 -18.78 -1.44 -24.17
CA ASN A 694 -18.44 -0.28 -23.36
C ASN A 694 -17.80 0.82 -24.21
N GLN A 695 -18.06 2.06 -23.83
CA GLN A 695 -17.42 3.26 -24.39
C GLN A 695 -16.86 4.10 -23.25
N TRP A 696 -15.68 4.66 -23.50
CA TRP A 696 -14.92 5.41 -22.51
C TRP A 696 -14.63 6.83 -22.99
N SER A 697 -14.50 7.75 -22.05
CA SER A 697 -14.05 9.13 -22.31
C SER A 697 -12.52 9.24 -22.36
N GLU A 698 -12.00 10.38 -22.81
CA GLU A 698 -10.56 10.70 -22.73
C GLU A 698 -10.02 10.74 -21.28
N ALA A 699 -10.88 11.01 -20.30
CA ALA A 699 -10.53 10.89 -18.88
C ALA A 699 -10.41 9.42 -18.41
N GLY A 700 -10.78 8.46 -19.26
CA GLY A 700 -10.86 7.03 -18.98
C GLY A 700 -11.99 6.67 -18.02
N LEU A 701 -13.10 7.39 -18.08
CA LEU A 701 -14.35 7.08 -17.38
C LEU A 701 -15.32 6.41 -18.36
N LEU A 702 -16.01 5.37 -17.92
CA LEU A 702 -17.03 4.65 -18.71
C LEU A 702 -18.23 5.56 -18.95
N THR A 703 -18.47 6.00 -20.18
CA THR A 703 -19.56 6.92 -20.53
C THR A 703 -20.80 6.21 -21.08
N ARG A 704 -20.63 5.00 -21.62
CA ARG A 704 -21.74 4.21 -22.17
C ARG A 704 -21.49 2.72 -22.01
N SER A 705 -22.53 1.96 -21.69
CA SER A 705 -22.52 0.49 -21.71
C SER A 705 -23.82 -0.04 -22.28
N TRP A 706 -23.78 -1.11 -23.09
CA TRP A 706 -24.99 -1.70 -23.68
C TRP A 706 -24.79 -3.18 -24.01
N LEU A 707 -25.89 -3.90 -24.22
CA LEU A 707 -25.90 -5.29 -24.66
C LEU A 707 -26.14 -5.35 -26.17
N GLN A 708 -25.38 -6.20 -26.85
CA GLN A 708 -25.63 -6.64 -28.21
C GLN A 708 -26.16 -8.08 -28.20
N ASP A 709 -27.12 -8.37 -29.07
CA ASP A 709 -27.56 -9.73 -29.31
C ASP A 709 -26.51 -10.55 -30.08
N SER A 710 -26.81 -11.83 -30.33
CA SER A 710 -25.92 -12.74 -31.06
C SER A 710 -25.73 -12.36 -32.54
N GLN A 711 -26.52 -11.43 -33.08
CA GLN A 711 -26.36 -10.88 -34.43
C GLN A 711 -25.55 -9.56 -34.42
N GLY A 712 -25.11 -9.09 -33.26
CA GLY A 712 -24.36 -7.85 -33.08
C GLY A 712 -25.23 -6.59 -33.00
N GLN A 713 -26.55 -6.73 -32.98
CA GLN A 713 -27.48 -5.61 -32.90
C GLN A 713 -27.63 -5.14 -31.45
N ALA A 714 -27.55 -3.84 -31.23
CA ALA A 714 -27.74 -3.26 -29.90
C ALA A 714 -29.19 -3.46 -29.42
N ILE A 715 -29.34 -3.98 -28.20
CA ILE A 715 -30.64 -4.13 -27.54
C ILE A 715 -31.00 -2.79 -26.91
N ALA A 716 -32.01 -2.09 -27.45
CA ALA A 716 -32.28 -0.68 -27.17
C ALA A 716 -32.39 -0.33 -25.67
N ASP A 717 -33.16 -1.10 -24.89
CA ASP A 717 -33.40 -0.83 -23.46
C ASP A 717 -32.21 -1.20 -22.54
N SER A 718 -31.14 -1.78 -23.11
CA SER A 718 -29.93 -2.14 -22.38
C SER A 718 -28.92 -0.99 -22.29
N VAL A 719 -29.11 0.09 -23.07
CA VAL A 719 -28.16 1.19 -23.13
C VAL A 719 -28.19 1.99 -21.83
N VAL A 720 -27.03 2.07 -21.17
CA VAL A 720 -26.77 2.89 -20.00
C VAL A 720 -25.81 4.00 -20.39
N GLN A 721 -26.19 5.26 -20.14
CA GLN A 721 -25.33 6.44 -20.31
C GLN A 721 -24.94 7.00 -18.94
N LEU A 722 -23.68 7.42 -18.81
CA LEU A 722 -23.09 7.86 -17.56
C LEU A 722 -22.36 9.19 -17.77
N HIS A 723 -22.69 10.17 -16.95
CA HIS A 723 -22.05 11.49 -16.94
C HIS A 723 -21.37 11.72 -15.60
N TYR A 724 -20.24 12.40 -15.65
CA TYR A 724 -19.40 12.63 -14.48
C TYR A 724 -19.03 14.10 -14.37
N ASP A 725 -18.68 14.52 -13.16
CA ASP A 725 -17.96 15.78 -12.96
C ASP A 725 -16.45 15.62 -13.24
N LEU A 726 -15.68 16.70 -13.08
CA LEU A 726 -14.24 16.68 -13.34
C LEU A 726 -13.48 15.69 -12.42
N TRP A 727 -14.01 15.42 -11.23
CA TRP A 727 -13.45 14.48 -10.27
C TRP A 727 -13.80 13.02 -10.55
N GLY A 728 -14.57 12.76 -11.61
CA GLY A 728 -15.02 11.41 -11.97
C GLY A 728 -16.13 10.87 -11.09
N ARG A 729 -16.86 11.72 -10.36
CA ARG A 729 -18.06 11.33 -9.61
C ARG A 729 -19.26 11.33 -10.54
N LEU A 730 -20.10 10.30 -10.45
CA LEU A 730 -21.27 10.14 -11.31
C LEU A 730 -22.31 11.22 -10.97
N THR A 731 -22.66 12.08 -11.92
CA THR A 731 -23.66 13.15 -11.71
C THR A 731 -25.01 12.81 -12.33
N HIS A 732 -25.00 11.96 -13.36
CA HIS A 732 -26.21 11.57 -14.07
C HIS A 732 -26.07 10.18 -14.71
N ARG A 733 -27.10 9.35 -14.55
CA ARG A 733 -27.24 8.03 -15.17
C ARG A 733 -28.56 7.95 -15.91
N GLU A 734 -28.54 7.50 -17.15
CA GLU A 734 -29.73 7.26 -17.97
C GLU A 734 -29.78 5.81 -18.43
N GLN A 735 -30.97 5.20 -18.39
CA GLN A 735 -31.25 3.89 -18.98
C GLN A 735 -32.68 3.88 -19.51
N GLY A 736 -32.85 3.85 -20.83
CA GLY A 736 -34.17 3.98 -21.45
C GLY A 736 -34.83 5.30 -21.05
N ALA A 737 -36.04 5.26 -20.47
CA ALA A 737 -36.75 6.43 -19.95
C ALA A 737 -36.39 6.79 -18.49
N SER A 738 -35.58 5.98 -17.82
CA SER A 738 -35.21 6.17 -16.42
C SER A 738 -33.94 7.02 -16.29
N SER A 739 -34.00 8.09 -15.48
CA SER A 739 -32.85 8.96 -15.18
C SER A 739 -32.62 9.07 -13.67
N LEU A 740 -31.35 9.14 -13.26
CA LEU A 740 -30.93 9.30 -11.87
C LEU A 740 -29.91 10.43 -11.80
N HIS A 741 -30.15 11.45 -10.97
CA HIS A 741 -29.22 12.57 -10.80
C HIS A 741 -28.62 12.58 -9.39
N MET A 742 -27.35 12.93 -9.30
CA MET A 742 -26.61 13.04 -8.04
C MET A 742 -25.94 14.41 -7.95
N ARG A 743 -26.05 15.04 -6.79
CA ARG A 743 -25.35 16.29 -6.50
C ARG A 743 -24.46 16.14 -5.29
N TYR A 744 -23.30 16.77 -5.37
CA TYR A 744 -22.28 16.69 -4.35
C TYR A 744 -21.87 18.07 -3.87
N ASP A 745 -21.44 18.15 -2.62
CA ASP A 745 -20.74 19.32 -2.12
C ASP A 745 -19.25 19.35 -2.53
N SER A 746 -18.55 20.39 -2.09
CA SER A 746 -17.11 20.56 -2.33
C SER A 746 -16.24 19.55 -1.56
N ALA A 747 -16.76 18.91 -0.51
CA ALA A 747 -16.06 17.84 0.21
C ALA A 747 -16.11 16.48 -0.48
N GLY A 748 -16.89 16.31 -1.53
CA GLY A 748 -17.05 14.99 -2.15
C GLY A 748 -18.41 14.34 -1.89
N ARG A 749 -19.20 14.87 -0.96
CA ARG A 749 -20.28 14.15 -0.30
C ARG A 749 -21.59 14.31 -1.04
N LEU A 750 -22.35 13.23 -1.18
CA LEU A 750 -23.68 13.27 -1.81
C LEU A 750 -24.60 14.11 -0.92
N ILE A 751 -25.26 15.12 -1.47
CA ILE A 751 -26.20 15.99 -0.75
C ILE A 751 -27.63 15.86 -1.26
N GLU A 752 -27.80 15.42 -2.51
CA GLU A 752 -29.09 15.23 -3.13
C GLU A 752 -29.02 14.08 -4.16
N LEU A 753 -30.00 13.18 -4.10
CA LEU A 753 -30.23 12.12 -5.07
C LEU A 753 -31.65 12.27 -5.64
N ILE A 754 -31.78 12.39 -6.95
CA ILE A 754 -33.08 12.52 -7.64
C ILE A 754 -33.32 11.23 -8.42
N ASN A 755 -34.37 10.50 -8.06
CA ASN A 755 -34.72 9.22 -8.68
C ASN A 755 -35.44 9.37 -10.04
N GLU A 756 -35.79 8.23 -10.62
CA GLU A 756 -36.41 8.11 -11.95
C GLU A 756 -37.77 8.80 -12.06
N ASN A 757 -38.41 9.10 -10.93
CA ASN A 757 -39.71 9.76 -10.85
C ASN A 757 -39.59 11.25 -10.47
N GLY A 758 -38.37 11.79 -10.37
CA GLY A 758 -38.13 13.18 -9.96
C GLY A 758 -38.22 13.42 -8.45
N ALA A 759 -38.40 12.38 -7.63
CA ALA A 759 -38.40 12.53 -6.17
C ALA A 759 -36.97 12.64 -5.65
N SER A 760 -36.77 13.45 -4.61
CA SER A 760 -35.45 13.77 -4.06
C SER A 760 -35.23 13.10 -2.70
N SER A 761 -34.01 12.65 -2.47
CA SER A 761 -33.47 12.25 -1.17
C SER A 761 -32.33 13.19 -0.79
N TYR A 762 -32.28 13.62 0.47
CA TYR A 762 -31.31 14.60 0.97
C TYR A 762 -30.44 14.02 2.07
N PHE A 763 -29.18 14.46 2.12
CA PHE A 763 -28.19 13.96 3.07
C PHE A 763 -27.44 15.11 3.74
N ASP A 764 -27.38 15.09 5.06
CA ASP A 764 -26.61 16.05 5.86
C ASP A 764 -25.40 15.37 6.48
N TRP A 765 -24.35 16.16 6.71
CA TRP A 765 -23.05 15.68 7.14
C TRP A 765 -22.47 16.56 8.25
N ASP A 766 -21.74 15.97 9.18
CA ASP A 766 -21.00 16.73 10.20
C ASP A 766 -19.61 17.20 9.70
N VAL A 767 -18.88 17.88 10.59
CA VAL A 767 -17.53 18.37 10.34
C VAL A 767 -16.50 17.25 10.10
N MET A 768 -16.79 16.02 10.52
CA MET A 768 -15.94 14.84 10.35
C MET A 768 -16.33 14.01 9.11
N ASP A 769 -17.17 14.55 8.21
CA ASP A 769 -17.68 13.87 7.01
C ASP A 769 -18.52 12.63 7.30
N ARG A 770 -19.20 12.58 8.45
CA ARG A 770 -20.14 11.50 8.81
C ARG A 770 -21.58 11.96 8.56
N GLN A 771 -22.41 11.07 8.02
CA GLN A 771 -23.82 11.37 7.72
C GLN A 771 -24.62 11.58 9.01
N THR A 772 -25.18 12.77 9.20
CA THR A 772 -25.99 13.09 10.39
C THR A 772 -27.48 13.00 10.14
N GLN A 773 -27.91 13.08 8.89
CA GLN A 773 -29.32 12.95 8.51
C GLN A 773 -29.45 12.37 7.10
N GLU A 774 -30.50 11.61 6.89
CA GLU A 774 -31.02 11.22 5.58
C GLU A 774 -32.53 11.46 5.55
N GLN A 775 -33.01 12.09 4.49
CA GLN A 775 -34.42 12.17 4.16
C GLN A 775 -34.66 11.35 2.90
N GLY A 776 -35.36 10.22 3.02
CA GLY A 776 -35.67 9.34 1.90
C GLY A 776 -36.73 9.91 0.95
N PHE A 777 -36.87 9.27 -0.21
CA PHE A 777 -37.86 9.65 -1.24
C PHE A 777 -39.31 9.61 -0.74
N ASP A 778 -39.58 8.81 0.29
CA ASP A 778 -40.88 8.62 0.94
C ASP A 778 -41.15 9.63 2.07
N GLY A 779 -40.22 10.57 2.34
CA GLY A 779 -40.34 11.52 3.44
C GLY A 779 -39.95 10.97 4.82
N ARG A 780 -39.44 9.73 4.90
CA ARG A 780 -38.83 9.18 6.11
C ARG A 780 -37.51 9.90 6.41
N ILE A 781 -37.31 10.27 7.67
CA ILE A 781 -36.12 10.97 8.16
C ILE A 781 -35.38 10.06 9.15
N GLN A 782 -34.10 9.80 8.86
CA GLN A 782 -33.17 9.14 9.76
C GLN A 782 -32.14 10.17 10.24
N ARG A 783 -31.80 10.16 11.53
CA ARG A 783 -30.77 11.02 12.13
C ARG A 783 -29.79 10.21 12.94
N TYR A 784 -28.51 10.55 12.82
CA TYR A 784 -27.41 9.82 13.43
C TYR A 784 -26.61 10.75 14.35
N GLN A 785 -26.17 10.20 15.48
CA GLN A 785 -25.28 10.86 16.43
C GLN A 785 -24.08 9.96 16.67
N TYR A 786 -22.89 10.55 16.69
CA TYR A 786 -21.64 9.81 16.86
C TYR A 786 -20.90 10.26 18.11
N ASP A 787 -20.21 9.33 18.75
CA ASP A 787 -19.30 9.65 19.85
C ASP A 787 -17.96 10.21 19.34
N ALA A 788 -17.06 10.51 20.29
CA ALA A 788 -15.72 11.00 19.98
C ALA A 788 -14.85 9.95 19.26
N ALA A 789 -15.11 8.64 19.35
CA ALA A 789 -14.39 7.64 18.53
C ALA A 789 -14.95 7.51 17.10
N GLY A 790 -16.09 8.15 16.80
CA GLY A 790 -16.80 8.01 15.53
C GLY A 790 -17.75 6.83 15.47
N GLN A 791 -18.10 6.26 16.63
CA GLN A 791 -19.05 5.17 16.73
C GLN A 791 -20.47 5.75 16.85
N LEU A 792 -21.44 5.10 16.22
CA LEU A 792 -22.85 5.51 16.30
C LEU A 792 -23.30 5.40 17.76
N SER A 793 -23.65 6.51 18.40
CA SER A 793 -24.08 6.56 19.81
C SER A 793 -25.59 6.60 19.93
N ALA A 794 -26.27 7.24 18.98
CA ALA A 794 -27.72 7.25 18.90
C ALA A 794 -28.23 7.39 17.46
N HIS A 795 -29.44 6.92 17.24
CA HIS A 795 -30.14 6.96 15.96
C HIS A 795 -31.62 7.28 16.19
N ARG A 796 -32.21 8.10 15.32
CA ARG A 796 -33.64 8.43 15.31
C ARG A 796 -34.21 8.18 13.94
N ASP A 797 -35.40 7.62 13.88
CA ASP A 797 -36.05 7.25 12.63
C ASP A 797 -37.55 7.46 12.71
N GLY A 798 -38.10 8.23 11.79
CA GLY A 798 -39.53 8.50 11.72
C GLY A 798 -39.91 9.26 10.47
N HIS A 799 -41.21 9.33 10.20
CA HIS A 799 -41.71 10.08 9.06
C HIS A 799 -41.80 11.58 9.39
N ALA A 800 -41.46 12.45 8.44
CA ALA A 800 -41.44 13.90 8.63
C ALA A 800 -42.79 14.47 9.13
N GLN A 801 -43.89 13.86 8.71
CA GLN A 801 -45.25 14.26 9.08
C GLN A 801 -45.73 13.65 10.42
N SER A 802 -45.02 12.65 10.96
CA SER A 802 -45.39 12.01 12.21
C SER A 802 -44.90 12.82 13.41
N PRO A 803 -45.69 12.89 14.52
CA PRO A 803 -45.21 13.47 15.77
C PRO A 803 -43.88 12.87 16.19
N LYS A 804 -42.94 13.70 16.67
CA LYS A 804 -41.59 13.25 17.08
C LYS A 804 -41.60 12.17 18.16
N GLU A 805 -42.67 12.08 18.93
CA GLU A 805 -42.88 11.08 19.97
C GLU A 805 -43.05 9.67 19.37
N HIS A 806 -43.58 9.56 18.15
CA HIS A 806 -43.76 8.27 17.47
C HIS A 806 -42.51 7.77 16.75
N TRP A 807 -41.41 8.53 16.80
CA TRP A 807 -40.16 8.15 16.16
C TRP A 807 -39.49 7.01 16.95
N LEU A 808 -38.86 6.09 16.23
CA LEU A 808 -37.99 5.10 16.82
C LEU A 808 -36.70 5.80 17.27
N TYR A 809 -36.33 5.60 18.53
CA TYR A 809 -35.09 6.11 19.10
C TYR A 809 -34.20 4.98 19.58
N SER A 810 -33.03 4.84 18.97
CA SER A 810 -32.03 3.83 19.30
C SER A 810 -30.80 4.47 19.96
N GLN A 811 -30.29 3.84 21.02
CA GLN A 811 -29.02 4.16 21.68
C GLN A 811 -28.07 2.97 21.62
N TYR A 812 -26.77 3.23 21.50
CA TYR A 812 -25.76 2.21 21.34
C TYR A 812 -24.65 2.37 22.37
N ARG A 813 -24.19 1.25 22.94
CA ARG A 813 -23.07 1.21 23.88
C ARG A 813 -21.96 0.38 23.30
N TRP A 814 -20.74 0.91 23.34
CA TRP A 814 -19.55 0.28 22.78
C TRP A 814 -18.53 -0.06 23.85
N SER A 815 -17.71 -1.06 23.57
CA SER A 815 -16.57 -1.46 24.37
C SER A 815 -15.36 -0.55 24.08
N ALA A 816 -14.36 -0.56 24.95
CA ALA A 816 -13.15 0.25 24.75
C ALA A 816 -12.35 -0.10 23.47
N ASP A 817 -12.57 -1.31 22.94
CA ASP A 817 -11.93 -1.83 21.73
C ASP A 817 -12.84 -1.70 20.49
N GLY A 818 -13.98 -1.01 20.62
CA GLY A 818 -14.88 -0.68 19.51
C GLY A 818 -15.88 -1.78 19.13
N GLN A 819 -16.21 -2.68 20.06
CA GLN A 819 -17.26 -3.68 19.86
C GLN A 819 -18.60 -3.18 20.39
N LEU A 820 -19.69 -3.38 19.65
CA LEU A 820 -21.02 -2.98 20.09
C LEU A 820 -21.48 -3.92 21.21
N LEU A 821 -21.63 -3.43 22.44
CA LEU A 821 -22.08 -4.22 23.59
C LEU A 821 -23.60 -4.25 23.72
N GLN A 822 -24.25 -3.13 23.38
CA GLN A 822 -25.68 -2.96 23.62
C GLN A 822 -26.32 -2.06 22.57
N ALA A 823 -27.55 -2.38 22.15
CA ALA A 823 -28.42 -1.48 21.40
C ALA A 823 -29.81 -1.45 22.03
N ILE A 824 -30.30 -0.26 22.39
CA ILE A 824 -31.60 -0.06 23.02
C ILE A 824 -32.45 0.77 22.08
N SER A 825 -33.55 0.21 21.56
CA SER A 825 -34.50 0.89 20.69
C SER A 825 -35.80 1.11 21.42
N SER A 826 -36.31 2.34 21.40
CA SER A 826 -37.50 2.79 22.11
C SER A 826 -38.48 3.47 21.15
N GLN A 827 -39.76 3.17 21.30
CA GLN A 827 -40.83 3.82 20.54
C GLN A 827 -41.90 4.27 21.54
N HIS A 828 -42.27 5.55 21.50
CA HIS A 828 -43.31 6.10 22.37
C HIS A 828 -44.63 6.20 21.60
N SER A 829 -45.72 5.87 22.27
CA SER A 829 -47.10 6.06 21.79
C SER A 829 -47.98 6.55 22.94
N ALA A 830 -49.23 6.90 22.63
CA ALA A 830 -50.23 7.24 23.65
C ALA A 830 -50.50 6.10 24.66
N GLU A 831 -50.23 4.85 24.27
CA GLU A 831 -50.41 3.64 25.09
C GLU A 831 -49.19 3.35 25.99
N GLY A 832 -48.08 4.09 25.81
CA GLY A 832 -46.86 3.96 26.60
C GLY A 832 -45.61 3.77 25.75
N THR A 833 -44.51 3.35 26.37
CA THR A 833 -43.22 3.14 25.68
C THR A 833 -42.94 1.65 25.50
N VAL A 834 -42.65 1.24 24.26
CA VAL A 834 -42.11 -0.10 23.97
C VAL A 834 -40.59 0.02 23.81
N GLN A 835 -39.84 -0.86 24.46
CA GLN A 835 -38.39 -0.94 24.33
C GLN A 835 -37.93 -2.32 23.87
N ARG A 836 -36.98 -2.35 22.94
CA ARG A 836 -36.22 -3.53 22.54
C ARG A 836 -34.76 -3.32 22.93
N LEU A 837 -34.24 -4.21 23.76
CA LEU A 837 -32.85 -4.21 24.20
C LEU A 837 -32.11 -5.37 23.54
N GLN A 838 -30.99 -5.10 22.87
CA GLN A 838 -30.08 -6.11 22.33
C GLN A 838 -28.76 -6.06 23.09
N GLU A 839 -28.34 -7.20 23.63
CA GLU A 839 -27.05 -7.39 24.31
C GLU A 839 -26.17 -8.30 23.47
N LEU A 840 -24.93 -7.88 23.23
CA LEU A 840 -23.95 -8.62 22.45
C LEU A 840 -22.77 -8.99 23.32
N HIS A 841 -22.48 -10.28 23.40
CA HIS A 841 -21.37 -10.82 24.16
C HIS A 841 -20.31 -11.37 23.21
N TYR A 842 -19.07 -11.02 23.53
CA TYR A 842 -17.91 -11.40 22.76
C TYR A 842 -17.08 -12.37 23.58
N SER A 843 -16.76 -13.52 23.01
CA SER A 843 -15.62 -14.30 23.48
C SER A 843 -14.42 -13.81 22.72
N THR A 844 -13.46 -13.23 23.45
CA THR A 844 -12.11 -13.03 22.95
C THR A 844 -12.00 -12.22 21.65
N GLY A 845 -12.92 -11.28 21.41
CA GLY A 845 -12.90 -10.40 20.24
C GLY A 845 -13.96 -10.72 19.16
N LEU A 846 -14.59 -11.89 19.22
CA LEU A 846 -15.62 -12.33 18.26
C LEU A 846 -16.97 -12.46 18.92
N LEU A 847 -18.04 -12.10 18.20
CA LEU A 847 -19.41 -12.27 18.67
C LEU A 847 -19.67 -13.77 18.91
N SER A 848 -20.03 -14.11 20.15
CA SER A 848 -20.31 -15.48 20.60
C SER A 848 -21.76 -15.66 21.01
N ARG A 849 -22.40 -14.60 21.47
CA ARG A 849 -23.80 -14.63 21.89
C ARG A 849 -24.46 -13.27 21.66
N ALA A 850 -25.70 -13.29 21.20
CA ALA A 850 -26.55 -12.11 21.10
C ALA A 850 -27.91 -12.40 21.75
N CYS A 851 -28.36 -11.55 22.65
CA CYS A 851 -29.66 -11.64 23.32
C CYS A 851 -30.52 -10.44 22.92
N SER A 852 -31.80 -10.67 22.65
CA SER A 852 -32.80 -9.62 22.40
C SER A 852 -33.88 -9.73 23.45
N TYR A 853 -34.18 -8.63 24.12
CA TYR A 853 -35.20 -8.48 25.15
C TYR A 853 -36.26 -7.49 24.68
N LEU A 854 -37.51 -7.68 25.12
CA LEU A 854 -38.63 -6.78 24.86
C LEU A 854 -39.22 -6.30 26.19
N GLN A 855 -39.61 -5.04 26.25
CA GLN A 855 -40.34 -4.43 27.35
C GLN A 855 -41.53 -3.65 26.81
N GLN A 856 -42.73 -4.03 27.24
CA GLN A 856 -43.98 -3.34 26.91
C GLN A 856 -44.38 -2.36 28.01
N PRO A 857 -45.30 -1.41 27.72
CA PRO A 857 -45.87 -0.53 28.73
C PRO A 857 -46.50 -1.34 29.88
N GLY A 858 -46.07 -1.07 31.12
CA GLY A 858 -46.56 -1.78 32.32
C GLY A 858 -45.70 -2.94 32.78
N ASP A 859 -44.73 -3.40 31.98
CA ASP A 859 -43.78 -4.45 32.39
C ASP A 859 -42.79 -3.93 33.45
N ALA A 860 -42.67 -4.65 34.56
CA ALA A 860 -41.70 -4.32 35.62
C ALA A 860 -40.24 -4.51 35.18
N ASN A 861 -39.97 -5.50 34.30
CA ASN A 861 -38.64 -5.79 33.75
C ASN A 861 -38.76 -6.26 32.29
N PRO A 862 -37.74 -6.00 31.44
CA PRO A 862 -37.68 -6.57 30.09
C PRO A 862 -37.56 -8.10 30.14
N TRP A 863 -38.25 -8.80 29.24
CA TRP A 863 -38.17 -10.27 29.12
C TRP A 863 -37.39 -10.69 27.86
N LEU A 864 -36.68 -11.81 27.94
CA LEU A 864 -35.82 -12.31 26.85
C LEU A 864 -36.69 -12.85 25.72
N GLN A 865 -36.62 -12.26 24.52
CA GLN A 865 -37.36 -12.65 23.32
C GLN A 865 -36.58 -13.69 22.48
N SER A 866 -35.27 -13.48 22.31
CA SER A 866 -34.43 -14.38 21.52
C SER A 866 -32.97 -14.38 21.96
N GLU A 867 -32.27 -15.48 21.70
CA GLU A 867 -30.85 -15.68 21.99
C GLU A 867 -30.24 -16.43 20.81
N THR A 868 -29.15 -15.90 20.28
CA THR A 868 -28.34 -16.56 19.25
C THR A 868 -26.98 -16.86 19.83
N LEU A 869 -26.58 -18.13 19.84
CA LEU A 869 -25.25 -18.60 20.21
C LEU A 869 -24.49 -18.99 18.95
N LEU A 870 -23.25 -18.52 18.83
CA LEU A 870 -22.38 -18.79 17.68
C LEU A 870 -21.25 -19.72 18.11
N GLU A 871 -21.29 -20.96 17.62
CA GLU A 871 -20.20 -21.91 17.73
C GLU A 871 -19.17 -21.60 16.65
N ARG A 872 -17.88 -21.59 17.00
CA ARG A 872 -16.80 -21.29 16.07
C ARG A 872 -15.73 -22.38 16.07
N ASP A 873 -15.17 -22.62 14.89
CA ASP A 873 -13.98 -23.46 14.75
C ASP A 873 -12.71 -22.70 15.17
N PRO A 874 -11.55 -23.39 15.30
CA PRO A 874 -10.26 -22.76 15.59
C PRO A 874 -9.81 -21.71 14.56
N TYR A 875 -10.43 -21.58 13.39
CA TYR A 875 -10.14 -20.50 12.43
C TYR A 875 -11.05 -19.27 12.65
N GLY A 876 -11.87 -19.27 13.71
CA GLY A 876 -12.84 -18.22 14.01
C GLY A 876 -14.08 -18.25 13.12
N ARG A 877 -14.22 -19.26 12.25
CA ARG A 877 -15.39 -19.39 11.35
C ARG A 877 -16.57 -19.92 12.14
N THR A 878 -17.76 -19.43 11.83
CA THR A 878 -18.99 -19.96 12.43
C THR A 878 -19.17 -21.41 11.99
N SER A 879 -19.08 -22.35 12.92
CA SER A 879 -19.27 -23.79 12.70
C SER A 879 -20.70 -24.23 13.02
N GLY A 880 -21.43 -23.41 13.78
CA GLY A 880 -22.81 -23.65 14.12
C GLY A 880 -23.48 -22.42 14.70
N GLU A 881 -24.79 -22.35 14.56
CA GLU A 881 -25.63 -21.33 15.15
C GLU A 881 -26.79 -22.01 15.89
N ILE A 882 -27.00 -21.61 17.14
CA ILE A 882 -28.13 -22.06 17.94
C ILE A 882 -28.98 -20.84 18.25
N GLN A 883 -30.18 -20.80 17.68
CA GLN A 883 -31.19 -19.80 18.02
C GLN A 883 -32.18 -20.38 19.02
N ARG A 884 -32.49 -19.61 20.06
CA ARG A 884 -33.53 -19.88 21.04
C ARG A 884 -34.51 -18.72 21.04
N LEU A 885 -35.80 -19.05 21.09
CA LEU A 885 -36.91 -18.09 21.10
C LEU A 885 -37.77 -18.37 22.32
N TRP A 886 -38.26 -17.31 22.96
CA TRP A 886 -39.14 -17.40 24.13
C TRP A 886 -40.45 -16.69 23.83
N ALA A 887 -41.53 -17.19 24.44
CA ALA A 887 -42.83 -16.53 24.43
C ALA A 887 -42.91 -15.50 25.57
N GLN A 888 -43.82 -14.53 25.42
CA GLN A 888 -44.12 -13.58 26.48
C GLN A 888 -44.60 -14.34 27.73
N PRO A 889 -44.13 -14.00 28.94
CA PRO A 889 -44.64 -14.62 30.17
C PRO A 889 -46.12 -14.27 30.32
N ASP A 890 -47.00 -15.28 30.42
CA ASP A 890 -48.41 -15.05 30.74
C ASP A 890 -48.52 -14.45 32.15
N SER A 891 -49.42 -13.48 32.34
CA SER A 891 -49.66 -12.80 33.62
C SER A 891 -50.28 -13.70 34.70
N GLU A 892 -50.56 -14.97 34.38
CA GLU A 892 -51.00 -15.99 35.32
C GLU A 892 -50.15 -17.25 35.11
N ALA A 893 -49.28 -17.56 36.07
CA ALA A 893 -48.46 -18.77 36.01
C ALA A 893 -49.33 -20.04 35.95
N PRO A 894 -48.86 -21.09 35.25
CA PRO A 894 -48.64 -22.34 35.97
C PRO A 894 -47.26 -22.97 35.70
N SER A 895 -46.97 -23.95 36.55
CA SER A 895 -45.66 -24.45 36.97
C SER A 895 -44.96 -25.45 36.04
N GLU A 896 -44.73 -25.14 34.77
CA GLU A 896 -43.85 -25.94 33.91
C GLU A 896 -42.94 -25.07 33.01
N PRO A 897 -41.68 -25.49 32.75
CA PRO A 897 -40.77 -24.70 31.91
C PRO A 897 -41.27 -24.71 30.44
N PRO A 898 -41.20 -23.57 29.72
CA PRO A 898 -41.78 -23.48 28.38
C PRO A 898 -41.05 -24.38 27.38
N HIS A 899 -41.83 -25.04 26.51
CA HIS A 899 -41.35 -25.96 25.49
C HIS A 899 -40.33 -25.30 24.53
N HIS A 900 -39.11 -25.87 24.53
CA HIS A 900 -38.02 -25.48 23.64
C HIS A 900 -38.34 -25.83 22.17
N LYS A 901 -38.41 -24.85 21.27
CA LYS A 901 -38.15 -25.09 19.83
C LYS A 901 -36.65 -24.91 19.57
N LEU A 902 -35.90 -26.00 19.69
CA LEU A 902 -34.49 -26.07 19.30
C LEU A 902 -34.41 -26.22 17.76
N ALA A 903 -34.14 -25.12 17.05
CA ALA A 903 -33.66 -25.21 15.67
C ALA A 903 -32.13 -25.16 15.69
N LYS A 904 -31.48 -26.33 15.63
CA LYS A 904 -30.02 -26.39 15.44
C LYS A 904 -29.75 -26.32 13.94
N ILE A 905 -29.46 -25.13 13.42
CA ILE A 905 -29.03 -24.98 12.03
C ILE A 905 -27.53 -25.30 12.01
N LYS A 906 -27.20 -26.53 11.60
CA LYS A 906 -25.82 -26.86 11.22
C LYS A 906 -25.53 -26.16 9.91
N THR A 907 -24.82 -25.04 9.98
CA THR A 907 -24.17 -24.47 8.80
C THR A 907 -23.01 -25.38 8.42
N HIS A 908 -23.22 -26.24 7.42
CA HIS A 908 -22.09 -26.85 6.72
C HIS A 908 -21.26 -25.71 6.11
N PRO A 909 -19.92 -25.76 6.18
CA PRO A 909 -19.09 -24.76 5.53
C PRO A 909 -19.33 -24.89 4.03
N SER A 910 -20.13 -23.98 3.50
CA SER A 910 -20.38 -23.84 2.07
C SER A 910 -19.05 -23.49 1.40
N THR A 911 -18.63 -24.36 0.49
CA THR A 911 -17.70 -24.01 -0.57
C THR A 911 -18.23 -22.77 -1.30
N ASN A 912 -17.40 -21.74 -1.39
CA ASN A 912 -17.68 -20.57 -2.23
C ASN A 912 -17.86 -21.04 -3.68
N THR A 913 -19.09 -21.14 -4.14
CA THR A 913 -19.48 -21.06 -5.54
C THR A 913 -20.26 -19.77 -5.72
N THR A 914 -19.58 -18.75 -6.24
CA THR A 914 -20.20 -17.54 -6.77
C THR A 914 -20.93 -17.90 -8.07
N SER A 915 -22.26 -18.01 -8.02
CA SER A 915 -23.12 -17.72 -9.16
C SER A 915 -23.94 -16.48 -8.82
N ALA A 916 -23.50 -15.34 -9.36
CA ALA A 916 -24.18 -14.07 -9.22
C ALA A 916 -25.33 -14.02 -10.23
N THR A 917 -26.53 -14.41 -9.79
CA THR A 917 -27.80 -13.94 -10.34
C THR A 917 -28.86 -14.05 -9.25
N ASN A 918 -29.17 -12.94 -8.58
CA ASN A 918 -30.49 -12.71 -8.00
C ASN A 918 -30.69 -11.22 -7.71
N THR A 919 -31.27 -10.55 -8.69
CA THR A 919 -31.98 -9.27 -8.54
C THR A 919 -33.18 -9.46 -7.61
N THR A 920 -33.13 -8.88 -6.42
CA THR A 920 -34.26 -8.86 -5.49
C THR A 920 -35.26 -7.79 -5.92
N ARG A 921 -36.35 -8.20 -6.59
CA ARG A 921 -37.60 -7.42 -6.62
C ARG A 921 -38.31 -7.63 -5.29
N TRP A 922 -38.50 -6.57 -4.51
CA TRP A 922 -39.40 -6.59 -3.36
C TRP A 922 -40.82 -6.32 -3.87
N ALA A 923 -41.69 -7.33 -3.76
CA ALA A 923 -43.12 -7.20 -4.02
C ALA A 923 -43.87 -7.07 -2.69
N THR A 924 -44.70 -6.04 -2.65
CA THR A 924 -45.77 -5.74 -1.69
C THR A 924 -46.73 -6.93 -1.56
N ALA A 925 -47.12 -7.31 -0.34
CA ALA A 925 -48.15 -8.31 -0.09
C ALA A 925 -49.37 -7.67 0.60
N TYR A 926 -50.54 -7.82 -0.02
CA TYR A 926 -51.86 -7.61 0.58
C TYR A 926 -52.70 -8.89 0.38
N ALA A 927 -53.23 -9.37 1.51
CA ALA A 927 -54.49 -10.10 1.76
C ALA A 927 -54.91 -11.41 1.01
N ALA A 928 -55.08 -12.44 1.85
CA ALA A 928 -56.23 -13.34 2.02
C ALA A 928 -56.58 -14.43 0.97
N GLY A 929 -56.75 -15.67 1.46
CA GLY A 929 -57.42 -16.77 0.74
C GLY A 929 -57.11 -18.15 1.33
N THR A 930 -58.00 -18.63 2.20
CA THR A 930 -58.05 -19.96 2.83
C THR A 930 -58.16 -21.12 1.84
N HIS A 931 -57.49 -22.27 2.11
CA HIS A 931 -58.07 -23.64 2.05
C HIS A 931 -57.08 -24.77 2.47
N SER A 932 -57.40 -25.40 3.60
CA SER A 932 -57.31 -26.82 4.01
C SER A 932 -56.41 -27.88 3.27
N CYS A 933 -55.44 -28.43 4.03
CA CYS A 933 -55.11 -29.86 4.35
C CYS A 933 -54.96 -30.97 3.27
N PRO A 934 -54.24 -32.11 3.55
CA PRO A 934 -53.00 -32.36 4.31
C PRO A 934 -52.09 -33.46 3.59
N PRO A 935 -51.14 -34.23 4.20
CA PRO A 935 -49.87 -34.61 3.54
C PRO A 935 -49.62 -36.13 3.31
N SER A 936 -48.60 -36.49 2.54
CA SER A 936 -47.99 -37.84 2.59
C SER A 936 -46.55 -37.89 2.04
N ASN A 937 -45.62 -38.34 2.89
CA ASN A 937 -44.59 -39.40 2.71
C ASN A 937 -44.05 -39.68 1.28
N THR A 938 -42.78 -39.98 0.98
CA THR A 938 -41.57 -40.42 1.70
C THR A 938 -40.47 -40.59 0.64
N CYS A 939 -39.19 -40.57 1.03
CA CYS A 939 -38.02 -40.94 0.22
C CYS A 939 -38.14 -42.33 -0.46
N SER A 940 -37.58 -42.46 -1.67
CA SER A 940 -36.68 -43.57 -1.99
C SER A 940 -35.78 -43.28 -3.20
N THR A 941 -34.53 -43.69 -3.03
CA THR A 941 -33.45 -43.87 -4.00
C THR A 941 -33.80 -44.90 -5.09
N ALA A 942 -33.34 -44.70 -6.33
CA ALA A 942 -32.54 -45.68 -7.08
C ALA A 942 -32.28 -45.26 -8.54
N GLN A 943 -31.08 -45.61 -8.99
CA GLN A 943 -30.55 -45.55 -10.34
C GLN A 943 -31.42 -46.33 -11.35
N ALA A 944 -31.51 -45.84 -12.60
CA ALA A 944 -31.19 -46.63 -13.79
C ALA A 944 -31.25 -45.78 -15.06
N THR A 945 -30.19 -45.93 -15.84
CA THR A 945 -29.98 -45.66 -17.26
C THR A 945 -31.19 -45.94 -18.17
N CYS A 946 -31.42 -45.08 -19.16
CA CYS A 946 -31.51 -45.49 -20.56
C CYS A 946 -31.38 -44.32 -21.55
N THR A 947 -30.84 -44.70 -22.70
CA THR A 947 -30.31 -43.99 -23.86
C THR A 947 -31.29 -43.21 -24.74
N ALA A 948 -30.78 -42.10 -25.28
CA ALA A 948 -30.83 -41.63 -26.68
C ALA A 948 -32.15 -41.60 -27.47
N SER A 949 -32.50 -40.42 -28.00
CA SER A 949 -32.47 -40.15 -29.45
C SER A 949 -32.83 -38.69 -29.76
N THR A 950 -32.12 -38.18 -30.79
CA THR A 950 -32.15 -36.86 -31.46
C THR A 950 -31.67 -35.63 -30.70
#